data_AF-A0A1V4HMG2-F1
#
_entry.id   AF-A0A1V4HMG2-F1
#
_cell.length_a   1.000
_cell.length_b   1.000
_cell.length_c   1.000
_cell.angle_alpha   90.00
_cell.angle_beta   90.00
_cell.angle_gamma   90.00
#
_symmetry.space_group_name_H-M   'P 1'
#
loop_
_entity.id
_entity.type
_entity.pdbx_description
1 polymer ?
#
loop_
_entity_poly.entity_id
_entity_poly.type
_entity_poly.pdbx_seq_one_letter_code
_entity_poly.pdbx_strand_id
1 'polypeptide(L)'
;MVVPSIYAIDGVYHAPYGIDDLYEIQATERSPRDPVAGDTVYVKITTWPIEAGQSVWVTWTKNGVNQTAVGAAYKYNSGNNTYWEANLGTFAKGDAISYTVHGNKDGANEKTSGPYTFTVTGWESVNSVSTITNNTNRVVLNAVANTGTMTPKINLSFAADDVLRVQVSPTGTGTLSSGLSNYTVSDTASTTWLTTSKLKVKVDKNPFKLSVYKPDGTTLIARQYDSTTNRNIAWLTNGSTIINKMEDHFYSPASEEFFGFGEHYNNFRKRGTDVDTYVYNQYKNQNDRTYMAIPFMLNSSGYGIFVKSTYYSKFRLATERTDMFSFTADTGGSAASTLDYYFIYGNDLNNVVGNYANITGKPTALPKWAFGLWMSANEWDRQSKVSTAITNANTNNIPATAVVLEQWSDENTFYIFNDATYTPKTGSAAHAYTDFTFNGKWTDPKGMADNVHNNGMKLVLWQVPIQKWTSTPYTQKDNDETYMIAQNYAVGNGSGGQYRIPAGQWFENSLLLDFTNTSAKNWWMSKRAYLFDGVGIDGFKTDGGEMVWGRSNTFSNGKKGDEMRNQYPNEYVKAYNEYARSKKSDAVSFSRSGTQGAQANQIFWSGDQESTFGAFQQALNAGLTASMSGVPYWSWDMAGFTGSYPTAELYKRATEMAAFAPIMQFHSESNGSSGINEERSPWNAQSRTGDNTIINHFAKYTNTRMNLLPYIYSEAKKSSDTGIPMMRAMVLDNPTDTNTYGLNQQYMFGSNLLVAPVMNQGETNKSIYLPQGDWIDFWFGAQRPGGRTISYNAGVDDLPVFVKSGSILPLNLNAQYQVGGTIGNSLTSYTNLAFRIYPLGTTTYDWNDDIGGSVKTITSTEQYGLNKETIAVPAINSTKTLQVFTTKPSSVTVGGSAMTEYSTLSALIGASTGWYYDTVQKFTYVKLGASASAQSVVLSGVNKVEYEAEFAALTSVSTNNNHTGYTGTGFVDGFETSGDNVSFDVSVKAAGTYTLKVRYSSGAGNGSRAIYVNNAKVTDLALPQTTNWDTWGTATVNVALNAGLNTVKVSYDSTNTLGLNLDNIAIVEH
;
A
#
# COMPACT_ATOMS: atom_id res chain seq x y z
N MET A 1 6.32 67.73 36.87
CA MET A 1 5.54 66.49 36.85
C MET A 1 6.43 65.39 36.31
N VAL A 2 6.75 64.41 37.14
CA VAL A 2 7.55 63.23 36.77
C VAL A 2 6.60 62.24 36.10
N VAL A 3 6.84 61.89 34.84
CA VAL A 3 6.11 60.84 34.15
C VAL A 3 6.76 59.51 34.51
N PRO A 4 6.04 58.51 35.06
CA PRO A 4 6.62 57.22 35.38
C PRO A 4 6.75 56.41 34.09
N SER A 5 7.96 56.20 33.57
CA SER A 5 8.18 55.16 32.56
C SER A 5 8.57 53.86 33.25
N ILE A 6 7.59 53.09 33.70
CA ILE A 6 7.79 51.68 34.04
C ILE A 6 6.83 50.88 33.15
N TYR A 7 7.17 50.77 31.87
CA TYR A 7 6.73 49.58 31.15
C TYR A 7 7.52 48.43 31.77
N ALA A 8 6.80 47.48 32.35
CA ALA A 8 7.34 46.33 33.04
C ALA A 8 7.23 45.13 32.10
N ILE A 9 8.02 44.06 32.26
CA ILE A 9 7.81 42.87 31.41
C ILE A 9 6.41 42.28 31.65
N ASP A 10 5.67 42.04 30.58
CA ASP A 10 4.31 41.49 30.68
C ASP A 10 4.35 39.99 30.96
N GLY A 11 5.36 39.29 30.46
CA GLY A 11 5.49 37.86 30.69
C GLY A 11 6.88 37.27 30.45
N VAL A 12 7.02 36.05 30.99
CA VAL A 12 8.10 35.11 30.70
C VAL A 12 7.45 33.76 30.35
N TYR A 13 8.01 33.04 29.40
CA TYR A 13 7.49 31.73 28.99
C TYR A 13 8.60 30.74 28.66
N HIS A 14 8.41 29.51 29.13
CA HIS A 14 9.20 28.34 28.80
C HIS A 14 8.27 27.12 28.76
N ALA A 15 8.48 26.21 27.82
CA ALA A 15 7.73 24.96 27.73
C ALA A 15 8.68 23.84 27.31
N PRO A 16 9.13 22.96 28.23
CA PRO A 16 10.27 22.08 27.99
C PRO A 16 10.14 21.16 26.77
N TYR A 17 8.91 20.79 26.40
CA TYR A 17 8.61 19.91 25.28
C TYR A 17 7.93 20.63 24.11
N GLY A 18 7.59 21.91 24.25
CA GLY A 18 6.75 22.62 23.26
C GLY A 18 5.45 21.85 22.99
N ILE A 19 5.19 21.58 21.71
CA ILE A 19 4.08 20.72 21.25
C ILE A 19 4.51 19.27 20.98
N ASP A 20 5.72 18.90 21.40
CA ASP A 20 6.35 17.60 21.15
C ASP A 20 6.36 17.15 19.68
N ASP A 21 6.54 18.11 18.77
CA ASP A 21 6.74 17.80 17.36
C ASP A 21 8.10 17.10 17.17
N LEU A 22 8.14 16.05 16.35
CA LEU A 22 9.38 15.32 16.10
C LEU A 22 10.36 16.12 15.24
N TYR A 23 9.84 16.89 14.28
CA TYR A 23 10.63 17.52 13.23
C TYR A 23 10.87 19.01 13.48
N GLU A 24 10.05 19.65 14.30
CA GLU A 24 10.17 21.06 14.68
C GLU A 24 10.42 21.22 16.18
N ILE A 25 11.33 22.14 16.53
CA ILE A 25 11.65 22.50 17.90
C ILE A 25 11.23 23.96 18.11
N GLN A 26 10.35 24.20 19.08
CA GLN A 26 9.93 25.55 19.41
C GLN A 26 11.06 26.33 20.12
N ALA A 27 11.07 27.64 19.92
CA ALA A 27 12.10 28.55 20.43
C ALA A 27 12.14 28.66 21.98
N THR A 28 11.21 28.01 22.68
CA THR A 28 11.06 28.04 24.14
C THR A 28 11.16 26.64 24.78
N GLU A 29 11.72 25.67 24.04
CA GLU A 29 11.93 24.30 24.52
C GLU A 29 13.19 24.10 25.37
N ARG A 30 13.23 22.98 26.10
CA ARG A 30 14.47 22.46 26.69
C ARG A 30 15.18 21.62 25.64
N SER A 31 16.51 21.73 25.57
CA SER A 31 17.34 20.94 24.65
C SER A 31 18.49 20.26 25.39
N PRO A 32 18.62 18.92 25.32
CA PRO A 32 17.62 17.98 24.79
C PRO A 32 16.33 17.95 25.63
N ARG A 33 15.21 17.52 25.02
CA ARG A 33 13.91 17.37 25.72
C ARG A 33 14.04 16.42 26.91
N ASP A 34 14.64 15.25 26.71
CA ASP A 34 14.89 14.25 27.75
C ASP A 34 16.40 14.01 27.91
N PRO A 35 17.06 14.68 28.88
CA PRO A 35 18.51 14.58 29.04
C PRO A 35 19.01 13.18 29.38
N VAL A 36 20.06 12.76 28.67
CA VAL A 36 20.87 11.58 28.96
C VAL A 36 22.16 12.03 29.65
N ALA A 37 22.74 11.16 30.49
CA ALA A 37 23.95 11.45 31.22
C ALA A 37 25.08 11.91 30.30
N GLY A 38 25.67 13.07 30.60
CA GLY A 38 26.67 13.73 29.77
C GLY A 38 26.13 14.78 28.79
N ASP A 39 24.83 14.82 28.51
CA ASP A 39 24.24 15.86 27.67
C ASP A 39 24.33 17.23 28.35
N THR A 40 24.62 18.27 27.57
CA THR A 40 24.50 19.67 28.04
C THR A 40 23.05 20.12 27.91
N VAL A 41 22.47 20.62 29.01
CA VAL A 41 21.06 21.01 29.06
C VAL A 41 20.90 22.52 28.90
N TYR A 42 20.19 22.92 27.85
CA TYR A 42 19.81 24.30 27.58
C TYR A 42 18.32 24.52 27.87
N VAL A 43 18.00 25.62 28.55
CA VAL A 43 16.65 26.10 28.81
C VAL A 43 16.41 27.34 27.97
N LYS A 44 15.61 27.21 26.90
CA LYS A 44 15.27 28.33 26.01
C LYS A 44 14.01 29.05 26.51
N ILE A 45 14.06 30.36 26.56
CA ILE A 45 13.12 31.20 27.30
C ILE A 45 12.72 32.37 26.41
N THR A 46 11.49 32.86 26.53
CA THR A 46 11.09 34.15 25.95
C THR A 46 10.51 35.11 26.99
N THR A 47 10.69 36.40 26.76
CA THR A 47 10.06 37.51 27.49
C THR A 47 9.39 38.48 26.51
N TRP A 48 8.40 39.25 26.98
CA TRP A 48 7.76 40.31 26.21
C TRP A 48 7.26 41.45 27.12
N PRO A 49 7.13 42.70 26.62
CA PRO A 49 7.57 43.16 25.30
C PRO A 49 9.10 43.24 25.16
N ILE A 50 9.63 43.57 23.97
CA ILE A 50 11.08 43.80 23.77
C ILE A 50 11.48 45.12 24.42
N GLU A 51 12.32 45.08 25.46
CA GLU A 51 12.77 46.27 26.17
C GLU A 51 14.20 46.14 26.71
N ALA A 52 14.88 47.27 26.91
CA ALA A 52 16.16 47.32 27.63
C ALA A 52 15.96 47.10 29.15
N GLY A 53 17.01 46.68 29.85
CA GLY A 53 17.00 46.48 31.31
C GLY A 53 16.45 45.13 31.77
N GLN A 54 16.10 44.22 30.85
CA GLN A 54 15.62 42.88 31.21
C GLN A 54 16.74 42.00 31.76
N SER A 55 16.42 41.27 32.83
CA SER A 55 17.26 40.18 33.35
C SER A 55 16.46 38.88 33.36
N VAL A 56 17.05 37.80 32.85
CA VAL A 56 16.42 36.46 32.78
C VAL A 56 17.38 35.44 33.39
N TRP A 57 16.87 34.57 34.26
CA TRP A 57 17.68 33.56 34.94
C TRP A 57 16.87 32.31 35.31
N VAL A 58 17.57 31.25 35.71
CA VAL A 58 16.99 29.99 36.15
C VAL A 58 17.44 29.68 37.57
N THR A 59 16.50 29.51 38.49
CA THR A 59 16.76 28.92 39.81
C THR A 59 16.45 27.44 39.74
N TRP A 60 17.27 26.60 40.37
CA TRP A 60 17.12 25.18 40.22
C TRP A 60 17.70 24.38 41.39
N THR A 61 17.25 23.14 41.50
CA THR A 61 17.73 22.15 42.45
C THR A 61 18.25 20.94 41.71
N LYS A 62 19.28 20.32 42.29
CA LYS A 62 19.82 19.03 41.88
C LYS A 62 19.68 18.07 43.05
N ASN A 63 18.91 17.01 42.88
CA ASN A 63 18.61 16.03 43.93
C ASN A 63 18.06 16.69 45.21
N GLY A 64 17.21 17.71 45.04
CA GLY A 64 16.65 18.49 46.15
C GLY A 64 17.58 19.55 46.76
N VAL A 65 18.83 19.65 46.31
CA VAL A 65 19.80 20.64 46.79
C VAL A 65 19.81 21.87 45.88
N ASN A 66 19.57 23.05 46.45
CA ASN A 66 19.61 24.33 45.74
C ASN A 66 20.98 24.54 45.07
N GLN A 67 20.95 24.99 43.81
CA GLN A 67 22.12 25.32 43.03
C GLN A 67 22.23 26.84 42.86
N THR A 68 23.40 27.32 42.47
CA THR A 68 23.57 28.72 42.06
C THR A 68 22.68 29.02 40.85
N ALA A 69 21.96 30.14 40.91
CA ALA A 69 21.12 30.58 39.80
C ALA A 69 21.98 30.79 38.54
N VAL A 70 21.43 30.41 37.39
CA VAL A 70 22.11 30.52 36.09
C VAL A 70 21.45 31.65 35.30
N GLY A 71 22.23 32.66 34.91
CA GLY A 71 21.75 33.72 34.02
C GLY A 71 21.48 33.19 32.60
N ALA A 72 20.42 33.67 31.96
CA ALA A 72 20.13 33.36 30.56
C ALA A 72 20.76 34.42 29.65
N ALA A 73 21.45 33.98 28.62
CA ALA A 73 22.05 34.86 27.62
C ALA A 73 21.02 35.24 26.55
N TYR A 74 21.04 36.51 26.12
CA TYR A 74 20.28 36.98 24.96
C TYR A 74 20.64 36.17 23.71
N LYS A 75 19.64 35.89 22.86
CA LYS A 75 19.83 35.24 21.56
C LYS A 75 19.40 36.12 20.41
N TYR A 76 18.12 36.46 20.35
CA TYR A 76 17.56 37.29 19.27
C TYR A 76 16.20 37.87 19.70
N ASN A 77 15.72 38.85 18.93
CA ASN A 77 14.35 39.35 19.01
C ASN A 77 13.55 38.87 17.80
N SER A 78 12.26 38.57 17.99
CA SER A 78 11.32 38.32 16.90
C SER A 78 9.91 38.73 17.33
N GLY A 79 9.20 39.47 16.48
CA GLY A 79 7.91 40.06 16.84
C GLY A 79 8.03 40.98 18.06
N ASN A 80 7.21 40.74 19.08
CA ASN A 80 7.24 41.48 20.36
C ASN A 80 8.03 40.74 21.46
N ASN A 81 8.84 39.75 21.09
CA ASN A 81 9.47 38.83 22.01
C ASN A 81 11.01 38.91 21.94
N THR A 82 11.64 38.85 23.11
CA THR A 82 13.08 38.58 23.25
C THR A 82 13.27 37.11 23.63
N TYR A 83 14.24 36.44 23.01
CA TYR A 83 14.58 35.04 23.25
C TYR A 83 15.94 34.92 23.95
N TRP A 84 15.99 34.03 24.93
CA TRP A 84 17.10 33.82 25.83
C TRP A 84 17.42 32.33 25.96
N GLU A 85 18.64 32.01 26.41
CA GLU A 85 19.04 30.63 26.68
C GLU A 85 19.91 30.55 27.94
N ALA A 86 19.53 29.71 28.89
CA ALA A 86 20.33 29.37 30.05
C ALA A 86 20.98 27.99 29.87
N ASN A 87 22.27 27.88 30.13
CA ASN A 87 23.02 26.62 30.09
C ASN A 87 23.14 26.05 31.51
N LEU A 88 22.43 24.97 31.80
CA LEU A 88 22.47 24.30 33.12
C LEU A 88 23.65 23.32 33.27
N GLY A 89 24.45 23.13 32.23
CA GLY A 89 25.59 22.21 32.22
C GLY A 89 25.18 20.77 31.96
N THR A 90 26.03 19.84 32.41
CA THR A 90 25.83 18.39 32.24
C THR A 90 25.47 17.71 33.55
N PHE A 91 24.83 16.55 33.45
CA PHE A 91 24.35 15.80 34.60
C PHE A 91 24.73 14.32 34.54
N ALA A 92 24.71 13.67 35.70
CA ALA A 92 24.93 12.24 35.83
C ALA A 92 23.60 11.48 35.81
N LYS A 93 23.64 10.21 35.41
CA LYS A 93 22.49 9.32 35.47
C LYS A 93 21.90 9.29 36.88
N GLY A 94 20.58 9.43 36.99
CA GLY A 94 19.85 9.44 38.26
C GLY A 94 19.67 10.83 38.88
N ASP A 95 20.37 11.86 38.37
CA ASP A 95 20.16 13.23 38.83
C ASP A 95 18.72 13.70 38.55
N ALA A 96 18.02 14.13 39.60
CA ALA A 96 16.69 14.71 39.54
C ALA A 96 16.80 16.23 39.59
N ILE A 97 16.38 16.89 38.51
CA ILE A 97 16.48 18.35 38.36
C ILE A 97 15.08 18.96 38.43
N SER A 98 14.94 20.01 39.25
CA SER A 98 13.76 20.88 39.27
C SER A 98 14.21 22.31 39.06
N TYR A 99 13.60 23.04 38.12
CA TYR A 99 14.00 24.40 37.78
C TYR A 99 12.80 25.32 37.51
N THR A 100 12.97 26.60 37.82
CA THR A 100 12.01 27.67 37.56
C THR A 100 12.73 28.77 36.77
N VAL A 101 12.09 29.21 35.70
CA VAL A 101 12.55 30.31 34.86
C VAL A 101 11.99 31.61 35.41
N HIS A 102 12.82 32.64 35.44
CA HIS A 102 12.48 33.97 35.94
C HIS A 102 12.87 35.03 34.92
N GLY A 103 12.08 36.09 34.86
CA GLY A 103 12.43 37.32 34.15
C GLY A 103 12.00 38.53 34.97
N ASN A 104 12.75 39.61 34.91
CA ASN A 104 12.34 40.91 35.44
C ASN A 104 12.90 42.06 34.58
N LYS A 105 12.56 43.30 34.94
CA LYS A 105 13.20 44.49 34.38
C LYS A 105 13.76 45.34 35.52
N ASP A 106 15.05 45.64 35.45
CA ASP A 106 15.77 46.47 36.43
C ASP A 106 15.51 46.04 37.88
N GLY A 107 15.32 44.73 38.13
CA GLY A 107 15.04 44.18 39.46
C GLY A 107 13.57 44.25 39.92
N ALA A 108 12.65 44.76 39.09
CA ALA A 108 11.23 44.92 39.40
C ALA A 108 10.31 44.08 38.49
N ASN A 109 9.10 43.79 38.98
CA ASN A 109 8.05 43.03 38.28
C ASN A 109 8.53 41.67 37.75
N GLU A 110 9.01 40.83 38.66
CA GLU A 110 9.41 39.47 38.33
C GLU A 110 8.23 38.63 37.84
N LYS A 111 8.46 37.90 36.74
CA LYS A 111 7.56 36.88 36.20
C LYS A 111 8.27 35.53 36.26
N THR A 112 7.51 34.47 36.45
CA THR A 112 8.05 33.12 36.60
C THR A 112 7.32 32.10 35.74
N SER A 113 8.04 31.09 35.26
CA SER A 113 7.50 29.93 34.53
C SER A 113 8.08 28.66 35.16
N GLY A 114 7.24 27.75 35.64
CA GLY A 114 7.63 26.51 36.32
C GLY A 114 7.00 26.35 37.72
N PRO A 115 7.53 25.44 38.56
CA PRO A 115 8.73 24.63 38.33
C PRO A 115 8.52 23.55 37.26
N TYR A 116 9.59 23.20 36.57
CA TYR A 116 9.67 22.07 35.64
C TYR A 116 10.66 21.04 36.17
N THR A 117 10.42 19.76 35.87
CA THR A 117 11.29 18.68 36.32
C THR A 117 11.76 17.81 35.16
N PHE A 118 12.97 17.27 35.30
CA PHE A 118 13.42 16.11 34.52
C PHE A 118 14.33 15.23 35.39
N THR A 119 14.41 13.95 35.03
CA THR A 119 15.37 13.02 35.63
C THR A 119 16.31 12.55 34.53
N VAL A 120 17.59 12.60 34.81
CA VAL A 120 18.64 12.28 33.83
C VAL A 120 18.77 10.76 33.74
N THR A 121 18.75 10.26 32.51
CA THR A 121 18.80 8.82 32.23
C THR A 121 20.15 8.38 31.66
N GLY A 122 20.40 7.08 31.61
CA GLY A 122 21.57 6.49 30.96
C GLY A 122 21.28 5.05 30.55
N TRP A 123 21.97 4.58 29.51
CA TRP A 123 21.74 3.25 28.96
C TRP A 123 22.26 2.15 29.89
N GLU A 124 21.44 1.15 30.14
CA GLU A 124 21.81 -0.17 30.65
C GLU A 124 21.44 -1.22 29.60
N SER A 125 22.08 -2.38 29.63
CA SER A 125 21.81 -3.46 28.67
C SER A 125 21.85 -4.83 29.32
N VAL A 126 21.29 -5.82 28.63
CA VAL A 126 21.48 -7.23 29.00
C VAL A 126 22.95 -7.61 28.82
N ASN A 127 23.54 -8.23 29.83
CA ASN A 127 24.88 -8.80 29.78
C ASN A 127 24.84 -10.33 29.58
N SER A 128 24.12 -11.03 30.47
CA SER A 128 24.06 -12.50 30.49
C SER A 128 22.70 -13.00 30.97
N VAL A 129 22.46 -14.30 30.83
CA VAL A 129 21.30 -15.01 31.38
C VAL A 129 21.78 -15.92 32.51
N SER A 130 21.24 -15.72 33.71
CA SER A 130 21.61 -16.50 34.89
C SER A 130 20.87 -17.84 34.96
N THR A 131 19.56 -17.81 34.72
CA THR A 131 18.66 -18.96 34.77
C THR A 131 17.53 -18.78 33.77
N ILE A 132 16.85 -19.87 33.44
CA ILE A 132 15.62 -19.84 32.65
C ILE A 132 14.48 -20.46 33.44
N THR A 133 13.27 -19.99 33.20
CA THR A 133 12.02 -20.60 33.66
C THR A 133 11.24 -21.07 32.44
N ASN A 134 11.25 -22.37 32.19
CA ASN A 134 10.45 -22.98 31.13
C ASN A 134 9.01 -23.19 31.63
N ASN A 135 8.07 -22.39 31.13
CA ASN A 135 6.65 -22.58 31.38
C ASN A 135 6.04 -23.37 30.21
N THR A 136 4.79 -23.82 30.35
CA THR A 136 4.10 -24.56 29.28
C THR A 136 3.99 -23.78 27.97
N ASN A 137 3.89 -22.45 28.03
CA ASN A 137 3.51 -21.60 26.89
C ASN A 137 4.45 -20.39 26.67
N ARG A 138 5.63 -20.40 27.33
CA ARG A 138 6.69 -19.39 27.20
C ARG A 138 7.95 -19.81 27.97
N VAL A 139 9.10 -19.27 27.58
CA VAL A 139 10.35 -19.35 28.35
C VAL A 139 10.71 -17.94 28.84
N VAL A 140 10.93 -17.80 30.15
CA VAL A 140 11.38 -16.53 30.75
C VAL A 140 12.86 -16.67 31.10
N LEU A 141 13.69 -15.81 30.53
CA LEU A 141 15.12 -15.70 30.83
C LEU A 141 15.31 -14.69 31.97
N ASN A 142 15.89 -15.11 33.08
CA ASN A 142 16.29 -14.22 34.17
C ASN A 142 17.67 -13.66 33.85
N ALA A 143 17.70 -12.47 33.27
CA ALA A 143 18.90 -11.83 32.77
C ALA A 143 19.60 -10.98 33.85
N VAL A 144 20.87 -10.69 33.60
CA VAL A 144 21.73 -9.82 34.41
C VAL A 144 22.04 -8.58 33.59
N ALA A 145 21.79 -7.40 34.15
CA ALA A 145 22.16 -6.13 33.54
C ALA A 145 23.68 -5.94 33.53
N ASN A 146 24.22 -5.22 32.55
CA ASN A 146 25.65 -4.91 32.47
C ASN A 146 26.12 -3.97 33.59
N THR A 147 25.23 -3.10 34.05
CA THR A 147 25.43 -2.11 35.12
C THR A 147 24.10 -1.90 35.85
N GLY A 148 24.14 -1.25 37.01
CA GLY A 148 22.94 -0.99 37.81
C GLY A 148 22.48 -2.21 38.62
N THR A 149 21.27 -2.11 39.20
CA THR A 149 20.70 -3.12 40.11
C THR A 149 19.41 -3.74 39.57
N MET A 150 19.07 -3.48 38.31
CA MET A 150 17.87 -4.03 37.69
C MET A 150 17.97 -5.54 37.49
N THR A 151 16.81 -6.22 37.53
CA THR A 151 16.71 -7.68 37.36
C THR A 151 15.89 -8.02 36.12
N PRO A 152 16.46 -7.82 34.91
CA PRO A 152 15.72 -7.90 33.66
C PRO A 152 15.17 -9.29 33.41
N LYS A 153 13.94 -9.35 32.89
CA LYS A 153 13.32 -10.57 32.39
C LYS A 153 13.08 -10.45 30.89
N ILE A 154 13.49 -11.49 30.14
CA ILE A 154 13.22 -11.60 28.71
C ILE A 154 12.27 -12.78 28.51
N ASN A 155 11.09 -12.51 27.96
CA ASN A 155 10.10 -13.51 27.61
C ASN A 155 10.26 -13.92 26.15
N LEU A 156 10.39 -15.22 25.90
CA LEU A 156 10.33 -15.84 24.58
C LEU A 156 9.07 -16.69 24.51
N SER A 157 8.17 -16.35 23.59
CA SER A 157 6.92 -17.08 23.36
C SER A 157 6.64 -17.16 21.86
N PHE A 158 5.82 -18.12 21.42
CA PHE A 158 5.49 -18.27 20.00
C PHE A 158 4.03 -17.89 19.77
N ALA A 159 3.73 -16.94 18.88
CA ALA A 159 2.35 -16.64 18.47
C ALA A 159 1.84 -17.62 17.40
N ALA A 160 2.78 -18.16 16.62
CA ALA A 160 2.64 -19.27 15.69
C ALA A 160 3.99 -20.01 15.62
N ASP A 161 4.05 -21.19 15.03
CA ASP A 161 5.29 -21.99 14.95
C ASP A 161 6.44 -21.22 14.27
N ASP A 162 6.12 -20.28 13.40
CA ASP A 162 7.05 -19.41 12.66
C ASP A 162 7.06 -17.95 13.15
N VAL A 163 6.44 -17.66 14.31
CA VAL A 163 6.36 -16.31 14.87
C VAL A 163 6.83 -16.29 16.31
N LEU A 164 8.06 -15.83 16.53
CA LEU A 164 8.63 -15.61 17.86
C LEU A 164 8.24 -14.21 18.36
N ARG A 165 7.66 -14.13 19.55
CA ARG A 165 7.45 -12.90 20.30
C ARG A 165 8.49 -12.78 21.41
N VAL A 166 9.15 -11.63 21.45
CA VAL A 166 10.15 -11.26 22.45
C VAL A 166 9.62 -10.10 23.26
N GLN A 167 9.57 -10.25 24.59
CA GLN A 167 9.24 -9.14 25.48
C GLN A 167 10.35 -8.93 26.50
N VAL A 168 10.72 -7.68 26.74
CA VAL A 168 11.78 -7.31 27.68
C VAL A 168 11.17 -6.45 28.78
N SER A 169 11.35 -6.88 30.02
CA SER A 169 11.02 -6.08 31.20
C SER A 169 12.32 -5.79 31.98
N PRO A 170 12.87 -4.57 31.88
CA PRO A 170 14.12 -4.20 32.57
C PRO A 170 14.11 -4.43 34.07
N THR A 171 13.01 -4.09 34.74
CA THR A 171 12.83 -4.25 36.19
C THR A 171 12.32 -5.65 36.59
N GLY A 172 11.89 -6.45 35.61
CA GLY A 172 11.25 -7.74 35.84
C GLY A 172 9.81 -7.67 36.37
N THR A 173 9.21 -6.48 36.43
CA THR A 173 7.83 -6.24 36.92
C THR A 173 6.81 -5.98 35.82
N GLY A 174 7.24 -5.88 34.56
CA GLY A 174 6.38 -5.68 33.40
C GLY A 174 5.56 -6.92 33.06
N THR A 175 4.43 -6.72 32.39
CA THR A 175 3.51 -7.81 32.05
C THR A 175 4.02 -8.62 30.86
N LEU A 176 4.27 -9.92 31.08
CA LEU A 176 4.73 -10.86 30.06
C LEU A 176 3.57 -11.74 29.59
N SER A 177 3.35 -11.81 28.28
CA SER A 177 2.31 -12.61 27.65
C SER A 177 2.74 -14.07 27.44
N SER A 178 1.76 -14.96 27.32
CA SER A 178 1.95 -16.34 26.86
C SER A 178 1.81 -16.46 25.34
N GLY A 179 2.27 -17.58 24.79
CA GLY A 179 2.05 -17.99 23.40
C GLY A 179 1.53 -19.42 23.30
N LEU A 180 1.92 -20.12 22.24
CA LEU A 180 1.66 -21.53 22.03
C LEU A 180 2.52 -22.40 22.96
N SER A 181 2.07 -23.63 23.19
CA SER A 181 2.76 -24.64 24.00
C SER A 181 3.48 -25.73 23.17
N ASN A 182 3.36 -25.69 21.84
CA ASN A 182 3.90 -26.68 20.92
C ASN A 182 5.36 -26.40 20.53
N TYR A 183 6.21 -26.23 21.55
CA TYR A 183 7.66 -26.13 21.37
C TYR A 183 8.39 -27.02 22.39
N THR A 184 9.63 -27.35 22.08
CA THR A 184 10.52 -28.07 23.00
C THR A 184 11.66 -27.18 23.45
N VAL A 185 12.19 -27.42 24.65
CA VAL A 185 13.33 -26.69 25.21
C VAL A 185 14.47 -27.65 25.51
N SER A 186 15.67 -27.33 25.03
CA SER A 186 16.91 -27.98 25.42
C SER A 186 17.81 -26.96 26.09
N ASP A 187 18.07 -27.12 27.39
CA ASP A 187 18.85 -26.17 28.18
C ASP A 187 20.17 -26.77 28.66
N THR A 188 21.24 -25.98 28.54
CA THR A 188 22.60 -26.32 28.98
C THR A 188 23.20 -25.17 29.78
N ALA A 189 24.40 -25.34 30.33
CA ALA A 189 25.07 -24.28 31.06
C ALA A 189 25.38 -23.04 30.19
N SER A 190 25.69 -23.23 28.89
CA SER A 190 26.07 -22.15 27.98
C SER A 190 24.96 -21.69 27.04
N THR A 191 23.99 -22.56 26.73
CA THR A 191 22.98 -22.29 25.69
C THR A 191 21.60 -22.84 26.05
N THR A 192 20.55 -22.18 25.56
CA THR A 192 19.17 -22.68 25.54
C THR A 192 18.66 -22.71 24.11
N TRP A 193 18.00 -23.80 23.71
CA TRP A 193 17.33 -23.93 22.43
C TRP A 193 15.83 -24.09 22.61
N LEU A 194 15.04 -23.32 21.87
CA LEU A 194 13.60 -23.49 21.74
C LEU A 194 13.30 -23.95 20.31
N THR A 195 12.53 -25.03 20.14
CA THR A 195 12.27 -25.63 18.82
C THR A 195 10.78 -25.80 18.58
N THR A 196 10.26 -25.23 17.50
CA THR A 196 8.92 -25.47 16.95
C THR A 196 9.03 -26.33 15.69
N SER A 197 7.91 -26.60 15.00
CA SER A 197 7.92 -27.27 13.70
C SER A 197 8.54 -26.41 12.57
N LYS A 198 8.59 -25.08 12.74
CA LYS A 198 8.99 -24.12 11.68
C LYS A 198 10.20 -23.24 12.03
N LEU A 199 10.62 -23.18 13.29
CA LEU A 199 11.75 -22.37 13.73
C LEU A 199 12.54 -23.05 14.86
N LYS A 200 13.81 -22.66 14.96
CA LYS A 200 14.66 -22.97 16.10
C LYS A 200 15.34 -21.72 16.62
N VAL A 201 15.16 -21.41 17.90
CA VAL A 201 15.69 -20.20 18.54
C VAL A 201 16.79 -20.60 19.51
N LYS A 202 17.96 -19.98 19.38
CA LYS A 202 19.12 -20.17 20.24
C LYS A 202 19.32 -18.96 21.13
N VAL A 203 19.53 -19.20 22.42
CA VAL A 203 20.00 -18.23 23.40
C VAL A 203 21.40 -18.65 23.84
N ASP A 204 22.43 -17.90 23.46
CA ASP A 204 23.73 -17.94 24.13
C ASP A 204 23.58 -17.21 25.47
N LYS A 205 24.01 -17.81 26.59
CA LYS A 205 23.74 -17.28 27.94
C LYS A 205 24.78 -16.26 28.41
N ASN A 206 26.06 -16.41 28.07
CA ASN A 206 27.13 -15.52 28.52
C ASN A 206 28.27 -15.39 27.48
N PRO A 207 28.41 -14.24 26.80
CA PRO A 207 27.47 -13.12 26.82
C PRO A 207 26.12 -13.50 26.21
N PHE A 208 25.05 -12.78 26.59
CA PHE A 208 23.72 -13.00 26.05
C PHE A 208 23.70 -12.72 24.53
N LYS A 209 23.14 -13.65 23.75
CA LYS A 209 22.82 -13.43 22.33
C LYS A 209 21.65 -14.29 21.87
N LEU A 210 20.69 -13.68 21.19
CA LEU A 210 19.60 -14.38 20.50
C LEU A 210 19.95 -14.67 19.04
N SER A 211 19.61 -15.85 18.55
CA SER A 211 19.73 -16.22 17.13
C SER A 211 18.57 -17.11 16.71
N VAL A 212 18.09 -16.93 15.48
CA VAL A 212 16.95 -17.67 14.91
C VAL A 212 17.43 -18.48 13.70
N TYR A 213 17.05 -19.75 13.65
CA TYR A 213 17.42 -20.73 12.63
C TYR A 213 16.17 -21.37 12.03
N LYS A 214 16.32 -21.95 10.83
CA LYS A 214 15.35 -22.90 10.30
C LYS A 214 15.21 -24.14 11.22
N PRO A 215 14.17 -24.98 11.06
CA PRO A 215 13.97 -26.18 11.86
C PRO A 215 15.15 -27.16 11.86
N ASP A 216 15.95 -27.17 10.79
CA ASP A 216 17.17 -27.98 10.68
C ASP A 216 18.20 -27.68 11.80
N GLY A 217 18.12 -26.50 12.41
CA GLY A 217 19.05 -26.04 13.44
C GLY A 217 20.45 -25.69 12.94
N THR A 218 20.67 -25.65 11.62
CA THR A 218 21.96 -25.34 10.98
C THR A 218 21.88 -24.08 10.12
N THR A 219 20.74 -23.79 9.50
CA THR A 219 20.57 -22.63 8.62
C THR A 219 20.18 -21.41 9.45
N LEU A 220 21.13 -20.49 9.63
CA LEU A 220 20.91 -19.22 10.33
C LEU A 220 19.99 -18.31 9.49
N ILE A 221 18.95 -17.75 10.12
CA ILE A 221 18.04 -16.76 9.52
C ILE A 221 18.46 -15.36 9.96
N ALA A 222 18.57 -15.15 11.28
CA ALA A 222 18.93 -13.85 11.84
C ALA A 222 19.62 -14.03 13.20
N ARG A 223 20.42 -13.04 13.61
CA ARG A 223 21.04 -13.00 14.93
C ARG A 223 21.18 -11.57 15.42
N GLN A 224 21.15 -11.42 16.73
CA GLN A 224 21.59 -10.18 17.36
C GLN A 224 23.06 -9.87 17.03
N TYR A 225 23.42 -8.59 17.11
CA TYR A 225 24.77 -8.13 16.81
C TYR A 225 25.80 -8.68 17.82
N ASP A 226 27.10 -8.55 17.51
CA ASP A 226 28.16 -8.95 18.43
C ASP A 226 28.16 -8.07 19.69
N SER A 227 27.79 -8.69 20.82
CA SER A 227 27.66 -8.04 22.12
C SER A 227 28.99 -7.52 22.70
N THR A 228 30.13 -7.95 22.16
CA THR A 228 31.45 -7.40 22.53
C THR A 228 31.75 -6.06 21.86
N THR A 229 31.06 -5.75 20.75
CA THR A 229 31.27 -4.53 19.95
C THR A 229 30.13 -3.52 20.10
N ASN A 230 28.89 -3.99 20.30
CA ASN A 230 27.72 -3.15 20.51
C ASN A 230 26.77 -3.80 21.53
N ARG A 231 26.04 -3.00 22.32
CA ARG A 231 24.96 -3.55 23.14
C ARG A 231 23.80 -4.01 22.25
N ASN A 232 23.09 -5.07 22.64
CA ASN A 232 21.89 -5.53 21.93
C ASN A 232 20.65 -4.97 22.63
N ILE A 233 19.93 -5.81 23.39
CA ILE A 233 18.79 -5.39 24.21
C ILE A 233 19.26 -4.41 25.28
N ALA A 234 18.78 -3.17 25.20
CA ALA A 234 19.12 -2.09 26.11
C ALA A 234 17.92 -1.20 26.45
N TRP A 235 18.01 -0.50 27.58
CA TRP A 235 16.99 0.43 28.06
C TRP A 235 17.62 1.70 28.64
N LEU A 236 16.95 2.82 28.39
CA LEU A 236 17.36 4.13 28.85
C LEU A 236 16.65 4.44 30.18
N THR A 237 17.40 4.52 31.28
CA THR A 237 16.84 4.56 32.64
C THR A 237 17.57 5.49 33.59
N ASN A 238 16.89 5.93 34.65
CA ASN A 238 17.53 6.54 35.82
C ASN A 238 18.18 5.51 36.77
N GLY A 239 18.04 4.21 36.51
CA GLY A 239 18.56 3.11 37.33
C GLY A 239 17.54 2.55 38.33
N SER A 240 16.31 3.05 38.35
CA SER A 240 15.26 2.53 39.23
C SER A 240 13.87 2.56 38.60
N THR A 241 13.23 3.73 38.56
CA THR A 241 11.78 3.87 38.34
C THR A 241 11.39 4.35 36.95
N ILE A 242 12.34 4.82 36.14
CA ILE A 242 12.07 5.41 34.82
C ILE A 242 12.69 4.54 33.74
N ILE A 243 11.89 4.16 32.74
CA ILE A 243 12.37 3.61 31.47
C ILE A 243 11.81 4.48 30.34
N ASN A 244 12.67 5.27 29.70
CA ASN A 244 12.25 6.21 28.64
C ASN A 244 12.23 5.57 27.26
N LYS A 245 13.22 4.73 26.97
CA LYS A 245 13.42 4.09 25.67
C LYS A 245 13.94 2.67 25.85
N MET A 246 13.68 1.81 24.88
CA MET A 246 14.30 0.50 24.76
C MET A 246 14.72 0.23 23.32
N GLU A 247 15.76 -0.57 23.14
CA GLU A 247 16.32 -0.89 21.83
C GLU A 247 16.81 -2.33 21.73
N ASP A 248 16.95 -2.81 20.50
CA ASP A 248 17.64 -4.06 20.17
C ASP A 248 18.41 -3.90 18.84
N HIS A 249 19.46 -4.70 18.66
CA HIS A 249 20.40 -4.59 17.55
C HIS A 249 20.68 -5.95 16.92
N PHE A 250 20.69 -5.99 15.59
CA PHE A 250 20.83 -7.20 14.80
C PHE A 250 21.92 -7.04 13.76
N TYR A 251 22.65 -8.13 13.53
CA TYR A 251 23.59 -8.22 12.42
C TYR A 251 22.80 -8.33 11.11
N SER A 252 23.20 -7.56 10.10
CA SER A 252 22.65 -7.61 8.75
C SER A 252 23.76 -7.51 7.70
N PRO A 253 24.07 -8.60 6.99
CA PRO A 253 25.06 -8.58 5.91
C PRO A 253 24.66 -7.61 4.80
N ALA A 254 25.63 -7.14 4.01
CA ALA A 254 25.40 -6.20 2.92
C ALA A 254 24.45 -6.71 1.81
N SER A 255 24.19 -8.02 1.76
CA SER A 255 23.25 -8.65 0.84
C SER A 255 21.78 -8.52 1.24
N GLU A 256 21.49 -8.11 2.48
CA GLU A 256 20.11 -7.92 2.94
C GLU A 256 19.58 -6.53 2.60
N GLU A 257 18.32 -6.49 2.20
CA GLU A 257 17.54 -5.27 1.98
C GLU A 257 16.34 -5.21 2.94
N PHE A 258 15.89 -3.99 3.21
CA PHE A 258 14.78 -3.71 4.13
C PHE A 258 13.64 -2.98 3.42
N PHE A 259 12.40 -3.35 3.76
CA PHE A 259 11.17 -2.82 3.14
C PHE A 259 10.03 -2.65 4.17
N GLY A 260 8.94 -2.01 3.76
CA GLY A 260 7.71 -1.84 4.58
C GLY A 260 7.63 -0.48 5.27
N PHE A 261 7.42 -0.50 6.59
CA PHE A 261 7.32 0.66 7.50
C PHE A 261 6.04 1.52 7.42
N GLY A 262 4.98 1.01 6.80
CA GLY A 262 3.77 1.75 6.47
C GLY A 262 3.80 2.25 5.04
N GLU A 263 3.22 3.41 4.81
CA GLU A 263 3.18 4.08 3.50
C GLU A 263 4.36 5.05 3.39
N HIS A 264 5.26 4.85 2.43
CA HIS A 264 6.45 5.69 2.26
C HIS A 264 6.61 6.18 0.83
N TYR A 265 6.89 7.47 0.67
CA TYR A 265 6.92 8.16 -0.62
C TYR A 265 8.33 8.25 -1.21
N ASN A 266 9.34 8.15 -0.35
CA ASN A 266 10.76 8.24 -0.66
C ASN A 266 11.37 6.84 -0.97
N ASN A 267 12.62 6.61 -0.60
CA ASN A 267 13.37 5.37 -0.83
C ASN A 267 12.52 4.09 -0.67
N PHE A 268 12.40 3.32 -1.77
CA PHE A 268 11.75 2.01 -1.79
C PHE A 268 12.51 1.00 -0.91
N ARG A 269 13.82 0.91 -1.14
CA ARG A 269 14.78 0.16 -0.34
C ARG A 269 15.21 1.02 0.83
N LYS A 270 15.15 0.46 2.04
CA LYS A 270 15.39 1.22 3.27
C LYS A 270 16.80 1.04 3.85
N ARG A 271 17.66 0.21 3.25
CA ARG A 271 19.07 0.12 3.67
C ARG A 271 19.76 1.46 3.43
N GLY A 272 20.53 1.90 4.43
CA GLY A 272 21.18 3.21 4.47
C GLY A 272 20.28 4.36 4.93
N THR A 273 19.09 4.07 5.48
CA THR A 273 18.15 5.10 5.95
C THR A 273 17.76 4.91 7.40
N ASP A 274 17.37 6.03 8.01
CA ASP A 274 16.67 6.06 9.29
C ASP A 274 15.17 6.21 9.01
N VAL A 275 14.34 5.39 9.64
CA VAL A 275 12.88 5.40 9.43
C VAL A 275 12.16 5.70 10.74
N ASP A 276 11.41 6.80 10.74
CA ASP A 276 10.59 7.25 11.86
C ASP A 276 9.19 6.63 11.80
N THR A 277 8.75 6.01 12.89
CA THR A 277 7.36 5.60 13.06
C THR A 277 6.58 6.75 13.71
N TYR A 278 6.16 7.71 12.87
CA TYR A 278 5.49 8.93 13.31
C TYR A 278 4.51 9.42 12.25
N VAL A 279 3.20 9.33 12.53
CA VAL A 279 2.17 9.86 11.62
C VAL A 279 2.30 11.38 11.54
N TYR A 280 2.20 11.93 10.34
CA TYR A 280 2.36 13.36 10.08
C TYR A 280 1.60 13.78 8.83
N ASN A 281 0.89 14.91 8.91
CA ASN A 281 0.26 15.52 7.75
C ASN A 281 1.29 16.36 6.97
N GLN A 282 1.93 15.77 5.96
CA GLN A 282 2.85 16.47 5.07
C GLN A 282 2.20 16.68 3.69
N TYR A 283 1.75 17.89 3.43
CA TYR A 283 1.08 18.26 2.19
C TYR A 283 2.05 18.33 1.00
N LYS A 284 1.72 17.68 -0.13
CA LYS A 284 2.42 17.65 -1.42
C LYS A 284 3.78 16.95 -1.48
N ASN A 285 4.68 17.25 -0.54
CA ASN A 285 6.09 16.85 -0.58
C ASN A 285 6.42 15.96 0.62
N GLN A 286 5.84 14.77 0.66
CA GLN A 286 5.89 13.86 1.80
C GLN A 286 7.33 13.51 2.21
N ASN A 287 8.24 13.33 1.24
CA ASN A 287 9.65 13.01 1.49
C ASN A 287 9.77 11.85 2.51
N ASP A 288 10.42 12.07 3.65
CA ASP A 288 10.63 11.08 4.71
C ASP A 288 9.44 10.96 5.69
N ARG A 289 8.39 11.78 5.54
CA ARG A 289 7.20 11.82 6.39
C ARG A 289 6.05 11.04 5.76
N THR A 290 5.08 10.64 6.57
CA THR A 290 3.92 9.88 6.11
C THR A 290 2.69 10.04 7.00
N TYR A 291 1.50 9.93 6.40
CA TYR A 291 0.23 9.82 7.12
C TYR A 291 0.08 8.46 7.81
N MET A 292 0.74 7.42 7.28
CA MET A 292 0.63 6.05 7.78
C MET A 292 1.99 5.44 8.10
N ALA A 293 2.32 5.42 9.38
CA ALA A 293 3.58 4.91 9.89
C ALA A 293 3.35 3.60 10.67
N ILE A 294 3.93 2.50 10.21
CA ILE A 294 3.76 1.17 10.83
C ILE A 294 5.14 0.65 11.26
N PRO A 295 5.35 0.27 12.53
CA PRO A 295 6.64 -0.23 13.02
C PRO A 295 6.89 -1.69 12.63
N PHE A 296 6.72 -2.01 11.34
CA PHE A 296 6.85 -3.34 10.76
C PHE A 296 7.80 -3.30 9.55
N MET A 297 8.92 -3.99 9.69
CA MET A 297 9.97 -4.13 8.69
C MET A 297 9.91 -5.52 8.06
N LEU A 298 10.09 -5.60 6.74
CA LEU A 298 10.44 -6.81 6.02
C LEU A 298 11.94 -6.83 5.70
N ASN A 299 12.55 -8.01 5.75
CA ASN A 299 13.93 -8.25 5.35
C ASN A 299 13.97 -9.29 4.22
N SER A 300 14.75 -9.02 3.17
CA SER A 300 14.89 -9.89 1.99
C SER A 300 15.25 -11.36 2.28
N SER A 301 15.77 -11.68 3.48
CA SER A 301 16.02 -13.05 3.94
C SER A 301 14.78 -13.81 4.43
N GLY A 302 13.57 -13.31 4.18
CA GLY A 302 12.31 -14.03 4.40
C GLY A 302 11.75 -13.92 5.82
N TYR A 303 12.11 -12.86 6.54
CA TYR A 303 11.59 -12.56 7.88
C TYR A 303 11.19 -11.09 8.00
N GLY A 304 10.47 -10.75 9.07
CA GLY A 304 10.14 -9.38 9.44
C GLY A 304 10.28 -9.12 10.94
N ILE A 305 10.41 -7.85 11.30
CA ILE A 305 10.43 -7.36 12.68
C ILE A 305 9.25 -6.42 12.86
N PHE A 306 8.36 -6.74 13.80
CA PHE A 306 7.25 -5.87 14.18
C PHE A 306 7.41 -5.44 15.64
N VAL A 307 7.63 -4.15 15.87
CA VAL A 307 7.70 -3.56 17.22
C VAL A 307 6.29 -3.15 17.63
N LYS A 308 5.68 -3.89 18.55
CA LYS A 308 4.30 -3.66 18.99
C LYS A 308 4.24 -2.50 19.98
N SER A 309 4.22 -1.29 19.44
CA SER A 309 4.09 -0.04 20.18
C SER A 309 3.47 1.04 19.30
N THR A 310 2.72 1.95 19.90
CA THR A 310 2.26 3.18 19.22
C THR A 310 3.02 4.43 19.65
N TYR A 311 3.93 4.29 20.62
CA TYR A 311 4.93 5.33 20.86
C TYR A 311 5.79 5.52 19.60
N TYR A 312 6.44 6.68 19.52
CA TYR A 312 7.49 6.90 18.53
C TYR A 312 8.54 5.78 18.60
N SER A 313 8.92 5.28 17.42
CA SER A 313 10.06 4.39 17.28
C SER A 313 10.87 4.76 16.05
N LYS A 314 12.16 4.49 16.11
CA LYS A 314 13.11 4.77 15.05
C LYS A 314 13.85 3.49 14.67
N PHE A 315 13.84 3.17 13.38
CA PHE A 315 14.64 2.08 12.82
C PHE A 315 15.86 2.67 12.13
N ARG A 316 17.04 2.17 12.46
CA ARG A 316 18.30 2.58 11.85
C ARG A 316 18.83 1.41 11.03
N LEU A 317 18.81 1.55 9.71
CA LEU A 317 18.96 0.44 8.79
C LEU A 317 20.31 0.55 8.10
N ALA A 318 21.36 0.00 8.71
CA ALA A 318 22.74 0.14 8.25
C ALA A 318 23.32 1.57 8.26
N THR A 319 22.75 2.47 9.09
CA THR A 319 23.18 3.87 9.21
C THR A 319 24.16 4.10 10.37
N GLU A 320 24.02 3.37 11.48
CA GLU A 320 25.00 3.40 12.58
C GLU A 320 26.27 2.62 12.23
N ARG A 321 26.09 1.45 11.61
CA ARG A 321 27.15 0.58 11.08
C ARG A 321 26.61 -0.11 9.83
N THR A 322 27.46 -0.31 8.83
CA THR A 322 27.05 -0.88 7.53
C THR A 322 26.53 -2.31 7.59
N ASP A 323 26.77 -3.02 8.69
CA ASP A 323 26.43 -4.43 8.93
C ASP A 323 25.43 -4.62 10.09
N MET A 324 24.74 -3.56 10.50
CA MET A 324 23.83 -3.57 11.65
C MET A 324 22.50 -2.89 11.30
N PHE A 325 21.38 -3.47 11.74
CA PHE A 325 20.16 -2.69 11.92
C PHE A 325 19.75 -2.67 13.38
N SER A 326 19.08 -1.59 13.77
CA SER A 326 18.55 -1.42 15.12
C SER A 326 17.16 -0.81 15.08
N PHE A 327 16.43 -0.98 16.18
CA PHE A 327 15.24 -0.20 16.45
C PHE A 327 15.29 0.33 17.88
N THR A 328 14.83 1.56 18.08
CA THR A 328 14.64 2.17 19.39
C THR A 328 13.18 2.58 19.50
N ALA A 329 12.49 2.22 20.58
CA ALA A 329 11.12 2.62 20.86
C ALA A 329 11.04 3.40 22.18
N ASP A 330 10.27 4.49 22.17
CA ASP A 330 9.90 5.19 23.39
C ASP A 330 8.89 4.36 24.21
N THR A 331 8.86 4.52 25.53
CA THR A 331 8.11 3.62 26.43
C THR A 331 7.25 4.32 27.49
N GLY A 332 7.08 5.64 27.41
CA GLY A 332 6.24 6.42 28.33
C GLY A 332 6.78 6.61 29.76
N GLY A 333 8.00 6.14 30.05
CA GLY A 333 8.72 6.46 31.29
C GLY A 333 8.44 5.57 32.51
N SER A 334 7.63 4.51 32.41
CA SER A 334 7.24 3.68 33.57
C SER A 334 8.26 2.58 33.91
N ALA A 335 8.42 2.27 35.20
CA ALA A 335 9.21 1.13 35.69
C ALA A 335 8.69 -0.22 35.17
N ALA A 336 7.40 -0.31 34.88
CA ALA A 336 6.75 -1.53 34.36
C ALA A 336 6.74 -1.59 32.82
N SER A 337 7.30 -0.58 32.14
CA SER A 337 7.36 -0.56 30.68
C SER A 337 8.07 -1.79 30.13
N THR A 338 7.60 -2.26 28.98
CA THR A 338 8.18 -3.39 28.27
C THR A 338 8.45 -3.04 26.82
N LEU A 339 9.55 -3.53 26.27
CA LEU A 339 9.70 -3.70 24.83
C LEU A 339 8.92 -4.97 24.45
N ASP A 340 8.12 -4.91 23.39
CA ASP A 340 7.35 -6.03 22.85
C ASP A 340 7.51 -6.05 21.35
N TYR A 341 8.22 -7.05 20.81
CA TYR A 341 8.41 -7.19 19.37
C TYR A 341 8.26 -8.63 18.91
N TYR A 342 7.97 -8.78 17.62
CA TYR A 342 7.80 -10.06 16.97
C TYR A 342 8.87 -10.21 15.89
N PHE A 343 9.55 -11.35 15.92
CA PHE A 343 10.30 -11.89 14.80
C PHE A 343 9.36 -12.83 14.03
N ILE A 344 9.02 -12.44 12.80
CA ILE A 344 8.02 -13.11 11.98
C ILE A 344 8.74 -13.79 10.82
N TYR A 345 8.73 -15.12 10.77
CA TYR A 345 9.28 -15.89 9.66
C TYR A 345 8.15 -16.41 8.76
N GLY A 346 8.42 -16.52 7.46
CA GLY A 346 7.44 -17.02 6.49
C GLY A 346 8.01 -17.92 5.40
N ASN A 347 9.34 -18.12 5.37
CA ASN A 347 10.12 -18.70 4.25
C ASN A 347 10.03 -17.88 2.93
N ASP A 348 8.91 -17.21 2.68
CA ASP A 348 8.75 -16.11 1.73
C ASP A 348 8.12 -14.89 2.43
N LEU A 349 8.16 -13.72 1.77
CA LEU A 349 7.71 -12.46 2.35
C LEU A 349 6.18 -12.31 2.39
N ASN A 350 5.42 -12.98 1.51
CA ASN A 350 3.97 -12.96 1.55
C ASN A 350 3.44 -13.60 2.85
N ASN A 351 4.02 -14.72 3.27
CA ASN A 351 3.69 -15.36 4.54
C ASN A 351 4.09 -14.50 5.74
N VAL A 352 5.20 -13.74 5.66
CA VAL A 352 5.58 -12.77 6.71
C VAL A 352 4.48 -11.71 6.87
N VAL A 353 3.99 -11.14 5.76
CA VAL A 353 2.88 -10.16 5.78
C VAL A 353 1.58 -10.80 6.30
N GLY A 354 1.24 -12.02 5.87
CA GLY A 354 0.07 -12.75 6.36
C GLY A 354 0.13 -13.05 7.87
N ASN A 355 1.31 -13.42 8.38
CA ASN A 355 1.54 -13.61 9.81
C ASN A 355 1.46 -12.29 10.59
N TYR A 356 1.96 -11.18 10.04
CA TYR A 356 1.73 -9.85 10.62
C TYR A 356 0.23 -9.51 10.73
N ALA A 357 -0.55 -9.81 9.68
CA ALA A 357 -2.00 -9.61 9.71
C ALA A 357 -2.71 -10.51 10.75
N ASN A 358 -2.23 -11.75 10.97
CA ASN A 358 -2.74 -12.62 12.04
C ASN A 358 -2.50 -12.04 13.45
N ILE A 359 -1.43 -11.27 13.64
CA ILE A 359 -1.08 -10.63 14.92
C ILE A 359 -1.88 -9.33 15.13
N THR A 360 -2.00 -8.51 14.08
CA THR A 360 -2.53 -7.14 14.18
C THR A 360 -3.98 -6.97 13.76
N GLY A 361 -4.56 -7.97 13.09
CA GLY A 361 -5.92 -7.94 12.54
C GLY A 361 -5.90 -8.12 11.02
N LYS A 362 -6.77 -8.96 10.49
CA LYS A 362 -6.87 -9.15 9.04
C LYS A 362 -7.60 -7.96 8.38
N PRO A 363 -7.28 -7.66 7.11
CA PRO A 363 -8.04 -6.70 6.33
C PRO A 363 -9.52 -7.08 6.27
N THR A 364 -10.42 -6.13 6.55
CA THR A 364 -11.86 -6.37 6.49
C THR A 364 -12.31 -6.47 5.05
N ALA A 365 -12.95 -7.58 4.65
CA ALA A 365 -13.50 -7.75 3.31
C ALA A 365 -14.39 -6.56 2.92
N LEU A 366 -14.10 -5.95 1.76
CA LEU A 366 -14.88 -4.85 1.20
C LEU A 366 -15.98 -5.36 0.29
N PRO A 367 -17.11 -4.64 0.17
CA PRO A 367 -18.12 -4.93 -0.83
C PRO A 367 -17.58 -4.69 -2.24
N LYS A 368 -18.09 -5.42 -3.24
CA LYS A 368 -17.60 -5.37 -4.63
C LYS A 368 -17.60 -3.97 -5.24
N TRP A 369 -18.55 -3.10 -4.84
CA TRP A 369 -18.64 -1.72 -5.35
C TRP A 369 -17.40 -0.88 -5.02
N ALA A 370 -16.69 -1.20 -3.93
CA ALA A 370 -15.47 -0.50 -3.54
C ALA A 370 -14.34 -0.66 -4.56
N PHE A 371 -14.38 -1.69 -5.40
CA PHE A 371 -13.34 -1.99 -6.38
C PHE A 371 -13.63 -1.45 -7.78
N GLY A 372 -14.76 -0.77 -8.01
CA GLY A 372 -14.97 0.01 -9.23
C GLY A 372 -14.25 1.37 -9.19
N LEU A 373 -14.64 2.29 -10.07
CA LEU A 373 -14.12 3.66 -10.08
C LEU A 373 -14.85 4.54 -9.05
N TRP A 374 -14.08 5.26 -8.25
CA TRP A 374 -14.55 6.31 -7.35
C TRP A 374 -14.37 7.68 -8.01
N MET A 375 -15.45 8.45 -8.04
CA MET A 375 -15.45 9.81 -8.57
C MET A 375 -15.47 10.82 -7.42
N SER A 376 -14.55 11.78 -7.44
CA SER A 376 -14.48 12.83 -6.44
C SER A 376 -13.97 14.14 -7.03
N ALA A 377 -14.42 15.25 -6.47
CA ALA A 377 -13.82 16.56 -6.66
C ALA A 377 -14.25 17.45 -5.49
N ASN A 378 -13.30 18.18 -4.88
CA ASN A 378 -13.63 19.07 -3.77
C ASN A 378 -14.65 20.16 -4.18
N GLU A 379 -14.59 20.61 -5.44
CA GLU A 379 -15.48 21.63 -6.00
C GLU A 379 -16.94 21.19 -6.25
N TRP A 380 -17.29 19.93 -5.97
CA TRP A 380 -18.68 19.44 -6.02
C TRP A 380 -19.50 19.92 -4.81
N ASP A 381 -19.77 21.22 -4.81
CA ASP A 381 -20.34 21.97 -3.69
C ASP A 381 -21.88 22.07 -3.71
N ARG A 382 -22.55 21.40 -4.65
CA ARG A 382 -24.01 21.46 -4.85
C ARG A 382 -24.55 20.28 -5.63
N GLN A 383 -25.84 20.01 -5.45
CA GLN A 383 -26.56 18.89 -6.06
C GLN A 383 -26.47 18.86 -7.60
N SER A 384 -26.53 20.02 -8.27
CA SER A 384 -26.48 20.08 -9.74
C SER A 384 -25.14 19.65 -10.33
N LYS A 385 -24.02 19.89 -9.63
CA LYS A 385 -22.69 19.44 -10.07
C LYS A 385 -22.57 17.92 -10.00
N VAL A 386 -23.08 17.31 -8.93
CA VAL A 386 -23.13 15.85 -8.78
C VAL A 386 -23.94 15.20 -9.90
N SER A 387 -25.15 15.71 -10.18
CA SER A 387 -25.99 15.21 -11.27
C SER A 387 -25.33 15.36 -12.65
N THR A 388 -24.59 16.45 -12.87
CA THR A 388 -23.83 16.67 -14.11
C THR A 388 -22.70 15.66 -14.25
N ALA A 389 -21.94 15.40 -13.19
CA ALA A 389 -20.87 14.40 -13.20
C ALA A 389 -21.39 12.98 -13.50
N ILE A 390 -22.52 12.59 -12.90
CA ILE A 390 -23.18 11.30 -13.18
C ILE A 390 -23.63 11.23 -14.64
N THR A 391 -24.26 12.30 -15.14
CA THR A 391 -24.70 12.37 -16.55
C THR A 391 -23.51 12.22 -17.50
N ASN A 392 -22.42 12.95 -17.23
CA ASN A 392 -21.20 12.85 -18.03
C ASN A 392 -20.59 11.45 -17.99
N ALA A 393 -20.55 10.80 -16.83
CA ALA A 393 -20.06 9.43 -16.71
C ALA A 393 -20.88 8.47 -17.59
N ASN A 394 -22.21 8.55 -17.52
CA ASN A 394 -23.10 7.72 -18.31
C ASN A 394 -22.97 7.99 -19.82
N THR A 395 -22.96 9.26 -20.25
CA THR A 395 -22.81 9.64 -21.67
C THR A 395 -21.51 9.13 -22.27
N ASN A 396 -20.44 9.05 -21.46
CA ASN A 396 -19.11 8.65 -21.92
C ASN A 396 -18.77 7.18 -21.61
N ASN A 397 -19.74 6.35 -21.22
CA ASN A 397 -19.55 4.93 -20.88
C ASN A 397 -18.49 4.68 -19.79
N ILE A 398 -18.50 5.50 -18.74
CA ILE A 398 -17.59 5.40 -17.59
C ILE A 398 -18.33 4.71 -16.44
N PRO A 399 -18.02 3.43 -16.15
CA PRO A 399 -18.76 2.62 -15.19
C PRO A 399 -18.30 2.87 -13.73
N ALA A 400 -18.50 4.09 -13.22
CA ALA A 400 -18.20 4.39 -11.82
C ALA A 400 -19.14 3.66 -10.85
N THR A 401 -18.66 3.40 -9.63
CA THR A 401 -19.41 2.71 -8.56
C THR A 401 -19.48 3.52 -7.27
N ALA A 402 -18.78 4.65 -7.18
CA ALA A 402 -18.79 5.49 -6.00
C ALA A 402 -18.66 6.98 -6.34
N VAL A 403 -19.28 7.81 -5.50
CA VAL A 403 -19.23 9.27 -5.51
C VAL A 403 -18.83 9.74 -4.11
N VAL A 404 -17.80 10.58 -4.03
CA VAL A 404 -17.37 11.22 -2.78
C VAL A 404 -17.73 12.70 -2.83
N LEU A 405 -18.39 13.19 -1.78
CA LEU A 405 -18.64 14.62 -1.59
C LEU A 405 -17.83 15.16 -0.41
N GLU A 406 -17.04 16.19 -0.67
CA GLU A 406 -16.27 16.89 0.36
C GLU A 406 -16.92 18.18 0.81
N GLN A 407 -17.14 19.11 -0.12
CA GLN A 407 -17.74 20.42 0.17
C GLN A 407 -19.28 20.36 0.29
N TRP A 408 -19.77 19.37 1.04
CA TRP A 408 -21.21 19.11 1.21
C TRP A 408 -21.82 19.87 2.40
N SER A 409 -21.01 20.20 3.40
CA SER A 409 -21.47 20.61 4.72
C SER A 409 -21.62 22.13 4.87
N ASP A 410 -22.13 22.56 6.03
CA ASP A 410 -22.15 23.95 6.47
C ASP A 410 -20.76 24.55 6.78
N GLU A 411 -19.69 23.76 6.67
CA GLU A 411 -18.29 24.12 6.95
C GLU A 411 -18.04 24.64 8.38
N ASN A 412 -18.95 24.31 9.31
CA ASN A 412 -18.88 24.67 10.73
C ASN A 412 -19.05 23.44 11.62
N THR A 413 -20.11 22.67 11.42
CA THR A 413 -20.44 21.48 12.20
C THR A 413 -19.97 20.18 11.55
N PHE A 414 -19.80 20.19 10.22
CA PHE A 414 -19.45 19.01 9.40
C PHE A 414 -20.41 17.82 9.54
N TYR A 415 -21.63 18.04 10.04
CA TYR A 415 -22.68 17.03 10.01
C TYR A 415 -24.00 17.56 9.43
N ILE A 416 -24.10 18.85 9.13
CA ILE A 416 -25.27 19.51 8.52
C ILE A 416 -24.92 19.93 7.09
N PHE A 417 -25.84 19.72 6.14
CA PHE A 417 -25.68 20.14 4.76
C PHE A 417 -25.62 21.67 4.62
N ASN A 418 -24.85 22.17 3.66
CA ASN A 418 -24.77 23.59 3.37
C ASN A 418 -26.16 24.18 3.03
N ASP A 419 -26.38 25.45 3.34
CA ASP A 419 -27.64 26.20 3.15
C ASP A 419 -28.90 25.62 3.84
N ALA A 420 -28.80 24.50 4.57
CA ALA A 420 -29.92 23.96 5.33
C ALA A 420 -30.29 24.90 6.48
N THR A 421 -31.59 25.15 6.65
CA THR A 421 -32.11 25.92 7.78
C THR A 421 -32.82 25.00 8.77
N TYR A 422 -32.68 25.30 10.06
CA TYR A 422 -33.17 24.47 11.15
C TYR A 422 -33.27 25.29 12.43
N THR A 423 -34.03 24.81 13.41
CA THR A 423 -34.01 25.36 14.77
C THR A 423 -32.78 24.81 15.50
N PRO A 424 -31.81 25.63 15.93
CA PRO A 424 -30.65 25.13 16.67
C PRO A 424 -31.07 24.36 17.91
N LYS A 425 -30.38 23.25 18.18
CA LYS A 425 -30.62 22.40 19.35
C LYS A 425 -29.53 22.60 20.41
N THR A 426 -29.83 22.20 21.64
CA THR A 426 -28.81 22.08 22.70
C THR A 426 -27.72 21.10 22.28
N GLY A 427 -26.49 21.29 22.77
CA GLY A 427 -25.37 20.46 22.35
C GLY A 427 -25.55 18.96 22.61
N SER A 428 -26.39 18.59 23.59
CA SER A 428 -26.74 17.20 23.89
C SER A 428 -27.59 16.50 22.82
N ALA A 429 -28.36 17.24 22.01
CA ALA A 429 -29.42 16.67 21.17
C ALA A 429 -28.99 16.53 19.71
N ALA A 430 -29.39 15.44 19.06
CA ALA A 430 -29.17 15.22 17.63
C ALA A 430 -30.33 15.77 16.77
N HIS A 431 -30.03 16.08 15.51
CA HIS A 431 -31.03 16.43 14.50
C HIS A 431 -31.48 15.16 13.75
N ALA A 432 -32.78 15.07 13.47
CA ALA A 432 -33.36 14.15 12.51
C ALA A 432 -33.45 14.83 11.14
N TYR A 433 -33.62 14.04 10.08
CA TYR A 433 -33.73 14.57 8.71
C TYR A 433 -34.88 15.59 8.57
N THR A 434 -35.99 15.35 9.27
CA THR A 434 -37.19 16.21 9.26
C THR A 434 -37.03 17.53 10.01
N ASP A 435 -35.93 17.73 10.76
CA ASP A 435 -35.65 19.00 11.44
C ASP A 435 -35.10 20.07 10.48
N PHE A 436 -34.69 19.66 9.27
CA PHE A 436 -34.07 20.54 8.28
C PHE A 436 -35.06 20.95 7.20
N THR A 437 -34.99 22.22 6.80
CA THR A 437 -35.47 22.68 5.50
C THR A 437 -34.26 22.83 4.57
N PHE A 438 -34.18 21.97 3.57
CA PHE A 438 -33.09 21.93 2.59
C PHE A 438 -33.32 22.95 1.47
N ASN A 439 -32.35 23.83 1.22
CA ASN A 439 -32.47 24.95 0.29
C ASN A 439 -31.13 25.19 -0.43
N GLY A 440 -31.10 26.16 -1.35
CA GLY A 440 -29.84 26.65 -1.94
C GLY A 440 -29.09 25.57 -2.73
N LYS A 441 -27.84 25.30 -2.34
CA LYS A 441 -26.96 24.30 -2.98
C LYS A 441 -27.46 22.86 -2.88
N TRP A 442 -28.21 22.55 -1.83
CA TRP A 442 -28.66 21.19 -1.51
C TRP A 442 -30.15 21.22 -1.17
N THR A 443 -31.00 21.27 -2.19
CA THR A 443 -32.46 21.35 -2.01
C THR A 443 -33.10 20.01 -1.66
N ASP A 444 -32.47 18.89 -2.02
CA ASP A 444 -32.96 17.55 -1.70
C ASP A 444 -31.81 16.53 -1.58
N PRO A 445 -31.07 16.53 -0.45
CA PRO A 445 -29.96 15.60 -0.25
C PRO A 445 -30.34 14.12 -0.39
N LYS A 446 -31.56 13.75 0.03
CA LYS A 446 -32.06 12.39 -0.14
C LYS A 446 -32.27 12.07 -1.62
N GLY A 447 -32.97 12.92 -2.37
CA GLY A 447 -33.15 12.73 -3.81
C GLY A 447 -31.84 12.70 -4.58
N MET A 448 -30.81 13.44 -4.13
CA MET A 448 -29.45 13.36 -4.68
C MET A 448 -28.81 11.98 -4.42
N ALA A 449 -28.88 11.48 -3.18
CA ALA A 449 -28.38 10.14 -2.85
C ALA A 449 -29.13 9.04 -3.63
N ASP A 450 -30.46 9.14 -3.74
CA ASP A 450 -31.28 8.22 -4.54
C ASP A 450 -30.85 8.27 -6.02
N ASN A 451 -30.52 9.44 -6.57
CA ASN A 451 -29.98 9.55 -7.95
C ASN A 451 -28.62 8.88 -8.10
N VAL A 452 -27.72 9.00 -7.12
CA VAL A 452 -26.44 8.27 -7.10
C VAL A 452 -26.70 6.76 -7.12
N HIS A 453 -27.61 6.25 -6.28
CA HIS A 453 -27.95 4.82 -6.21
C HIS A 453 -28.63 4.30 -7.48
N ASN A 454 -29.54 5.07 -8.07
CA ASN A 454 -30.24 4.70 -9.31
C ASN A 454 -29.29 4.55 -10.51
N ASN A 455 -28.09 5.14 -10.42
CA ASN A 455 -27.02 4.99 -11.40
C ASN A 455 -25.97 3.93 -11.00
N GLY A 456 -26.28 3.06 -10.04
CA GLY A 456 -25.40 1.96 -9.62
C GLY A 456 -24.19 2.39 -8.79
N MET A 457 -24.20 3.60 -8.25
CA MET A 457 -23.10 4.17 -7.47
C MET A 457 -23.45 4.24 -5.98
N LYS A 458 -22.44 4.48 -5.14
CA LYS A 458 -22.55 4.64 -3.68
C LYS A 458 -22.06 6.03 -3.26
N LEU A 459 -22.72 6.63 -2.27
CA LEU A 459 -22.44 7.99 -1.82
C LEU A 459 -21.65 8.00 -0.51
N VAL A 460 -20.50 8.65 -0.51
CA VAL A 460 -19.60 8.77 0.66
C VAL A 460 -19.38 10.25 0.99
N LEU A 461 -19.45 10.61 2.27
CA LEU A 461 -19.30 12.00 2.73
C LEU A 461 -17.99 12.22 3.49
N TRP A 462 -17.29 13.31 3.21
CA TRP A 462 -16.09 13.71 3.94
C TRP A 462 -16.37 14.06 5.39
N GLN A 463 -15.45 13.72 6.28
CA GLN A 463 -15.47 13.93 7.72
C GLN A 463 -14.07 14.23 8.26
N VAL A 464 -14.03 14.86 9.45
CA VAL A 464 -12.82 15.18 10.22
C VAL A 464 -13.09 14.96 11.71
N PRO A 465 -12.09 14.62 12.55
CA PRO A 465 -12.31 14.30 13.96
C PRO A 465 -12.39 15.50 14.93
N ILE A 466 -12.73 16.70 14.45
CA ILE A 466 -12.62 17.97 15.20
C ILE A 466 -13.96 18.67 15.36
N GLN A 467 -14.16 19.32 16.50
CA GLN A 467 -15.15 20.39 16.65
C GLN A 467 -14.46 21.71 16.26
N LYS A 468 -14.82 22.23 15.08
CA LYS A 468 -14.14 23.37 14.45
C LYS A 468 -14.21 24.60 15.34
N TRP A 469 -13.09 25.32 15.44
CA TRP A 469 -13.09 26.67 15.96
C TRP A 469 -13.31 27.69 14.83
N THR A 470 -14.13 28.70 15.09
CA THR A 470 -14.36 29.83 14.19
C THR A 470 -14.31 31.13 14.97
N SER A 471 -13.81 32.20 14.35
CA SER A 471 -13.80 33.53 14.95
C SER A 471 -15.19 34.17 15.00
N THR A 472 -16.09 33.73 14.14
CA THR A 472 -17.48 34.21 14.07
C THR A 472 -18.39 33.21 14.79
N PRO A 473 -19.33 33.67 15.64
CA PRO A 473 -20.31 32.80 16.29
C PRO A 473 -21.13 32.01 15.28
N TYR A 474 -21.37 30.73 15.59
CA TYR A 474 -22.24 29.85 14.82
C TYR A 474 -23.02 28.97 15.80
N THR A 475 -24.29 29.31 16.02
CA THR A 475 -25.07 28.87 17.19
C THR A 475 -25.02 27.37 17.45
N GLN A 476 -25.22 26.52 16.43
CA GLN A 476 -25.21 25.08 16.63
C GLN A 476 -23.83 24.55 17.01
N LYS A 477 -22.78 25.02 16.32
CA LYS A 477 -21.37 24.70 16.61
C LYS A 477 -20.98 25.15 18.01
N ASP A 478 -21.42 26.33 18.45
CA ASP A 478 -21.15 26.87 19.78
C ASP A 478 -21.87 26.08 20.88
N ASN A 479 -23.11 25.66 20.63
CA ASN A 479 -23.86 24.77 21.52
C ASN A 479 -23.15 23.41 21.69
N ASP A 480 -22.69 22.82 20.59
CA ASP A 480 -21.98 21.55 20.60
C ASP A 480 -20.60 21.66 21.27
N GLU A 481 -19.85 22.73 21.00
CA GLU A 481 -18.56 23.00 21.65
C GLU A 481 -18.71 23.15 23.17
N THR A 482 -19.70 23.93 23.60
CA THR A 482 -20.02 24.12 25.04
C THR A 482 -20.32 22.78 25.71
N TYR A 483 -21.13 21.94 25.05
CA TYR A 483 -21.49 20.64 25.58
C TYR A 483 -20.30 19.66 25.61
N MET A 484 -19.50 19.63 24.54
CA MET A 484 -18.31 18.79 24.43
C MET A 484 -17.31 19.09 25.56
N ILE A 485 -17.10 20.37 25.87
CA ILE A 485 -16.24 20.80 26.99
C ILE A 485 -16.87 20.38 28.33
N ALA A 486 -18.17 20.66 28.54
CA ALA A 486 -18.86 20.36 29.80
C ALA A 486 -18.91 18.87 30.12
N GLN A 487 -18.93 17.99 29.11
CA GLN A 487 -18.94 16.54 29.28
C GLN A 487 -17.55 15.90 29.28
N ASN A 488 -16.47 16.68 29.11
CA ASN A 488 -15.11 16.16 28.91
C ASN A 488 -15.04 15.13 27.75
N TYR A 489 -15.67 15.47 26.63
CA TYR A 489 -15.65 14.66 25.41
C TYR A 489 -14.48 15.01 24.47
N ALA A 490 -13.84 16.15 24.70
CA ALA A 490 -12.59 16.49 24.02
C ALA A 490 -11.41 15.78 24.67
N VAL A 491 -10.32 15.64 23.92
CA VAL A 491 -9.01 15.26 24.47
C VAL A 491 -8.61 16.29 25.53
N GLY A 492 -8.08 15.84 26.67
CA GLY A 492 -7.64 16.74 27.74
C GLY A 492 -6.24 17.31 27.47
N ASN A 493 -5.96 18.51 27.95
CA ASN A 493 -4.64 19.16 27.82
C ASN A 493 -3.62 18.75 28.91
N GLY A 494 -3.98 17.81 29.78
CA GLY A 494 -3.15 17.37 30.91
C GLY A 494 -3.12 18.31 32.13
N SER A 495 -3.80 19.46 32.07
CA SER A 495 -3.84 20.48 33.13
C SER A 495 -5.27 20.80 33.60
N GLY A 496 -6.21 19.86 33.40
CA GLY A 496 -7.61 20.00 33.79
C GLY A 496 -8.51 20.74 32.78
N GLY A 497 -7.95 21.16 31.63
CA GLY A 497 -8.70 21.74 30.52
C GLY A 497 -8.73 20.84 29.29
N GLN A 498 -9.26 21.37 28.17
CA GLN A 498 -9.34 20.66 26.91
C GLN A 498 -8.19 21.04 25.98
N TYR A 499 -7.73 20.05 25.23
CA TYR A 499 -6.73 20.18 24.19
C TYR A 499 -7.33 20.85 22.95
N ARG A 500 -6.55 21.77 22.37
CA ARG A 500 -6.85 22.44 21.11
C ARG A 500 -5.68 22.26 20.16
N ILE A 501 -5.99 22.13 18.87
CA ILE A 501 -4.97 21.98 17.83
C ILE A 501 -4.04 23.21 17.85
N PRO A 502 -2.70 23.01 17.86
CA PRO A 502 -1.73 24.11 17.91
C PRO A 502 -1.83 25.06 16.72
N ALA A 503 -1.32 26.28 16.94
CA ALA A 503 -1.24 27.29 15.89
C ALA A 503 -0.38 26.82 14.71
N GLY A 504 -0.80 27.21 13.49
CA GLY A 504 -0.12 26.82 12.24
C GLY A 504 -0.41 25.40 11.76
N GLN A 505 -1.15 24.59 12.52
CA GLN A 505 -1.62 23.28 12.10
C GLN A 505 -3.00 23.37 11.45
N TRP A 506 -3.35 22.39 10.61
CA TRP A 506 -4.67 22.32 10.00
C TRP A 506 -5.77 22.20 11.06
N PHE A 507 -6.83 23.01 10.93
CA PHE A 507 -7.87 23.19 11.96
C PHE A 507 -7.38 23.77 13.29
N GLU A 508 -6.40 24.68 13.25
CA GLU A 508 -5.95 25.48 14.39
C GLU A 508 -7.07 25.84 15.37
N ASN A 509 -6.76 25.71 16.66
CA ASN A 509 -7.59 26.05 17.80
C ASN A 509 -8.89 25.21 17.96
N SER A 510 -9.17 24.29 17.04
CA SER A 510 -10.32 23.37 17.14
C SER A 510 -10.12 22.35 18.26
N LEU A 511 -11.21 21.88 18.86
CA LEU A 511 -11.16 20.79 19.83
C LEU A 511 -11.08 19.45 19.10
N LEU A 512 -10.29 18.53 19.64
CA LEU A 512 -10.19 17.15 19.13
C LEU A 512 -11.10 16.24 19.95
N LEU A 513 -11.94 15.41 19.29
CA LEU A 513 -12.80 14.45 19.99
C LEU A 513 -11.97 13.31 20.59
N ASP A 514 -12.26 12.94 21.84
CA ASP A 514 -11.68 11.73 22.41
C ASP A 514 -12.47 10.48 21.97
N PHE A 515 -12.03 9.83 20.89
CA PHE A 515 -12.61 8.57 20.41
C PHE A 515 -12.42 7.37 21.35
N THR A 516 -11.56 7.48 22.37
CA THR A 516 -11.40 6.46 23.40
C THR A 516 -12.54 6.52 24.43
N ASN A 517 -13.25 7.65 24.49
CA ASN A 517 -14.41 7.85 25.35
C ASN A 517 -15.67 7.37 24.64
N THR A 518 -16.23 6.23 25.08
CA THR A 518 -17.44 5.64 24.50
C THR A 518 -18.62 6.60 24.47
N SER A 519 -18.82 7.42 25.50
CA SER A 519 -19.92 8.40 25.55
C SER A 519 -19.71 9.54 24.55
N ALA A 520 -18.47 10.02 24.42
CA ALA A 520 -18.09 11.02 23.42
C ALA A 520 -18.32 10.50 21.99
N LYS A 521 -17.86 9.26 21.71
CA LYS A 521 -18.09 8.58 20.43
C LYS A 521 -19.59 8.45 20.12
N ASN A 522 -20.39 7.97 21.06
CA ASN A 522 -21.83 7.79 20.85
C ASN A 522 -22.54 9.13 20.59
N TRP A 523 -22.20 10.18 21.35
CA TRP A 523 -22.70 11.53 21.12
C TRP A 523 -22.34 12.03 19.73
N TRP A 524 -21.07 11.92 19.35
CA TRP A 524 -20.56 12.35 18.06
C TRP A 524 -21.26 11.65 16.89
N MET A 525 -21.40 10.32 16.96
CA MET A 525 -22.07 9.54 15.92
C MET A 525 -23.58 9.79 15.86
N SER A 526 -24.22 10.08 17.01
CA SER A 526 -25.65 10.42 17.01
C SER A 526 -25.98 11.63 16.14
N LYS A 527 -25.07 12.61 16.04
CA LYS A 527 -25.22 13.82 15.20
C LYS A 527 -25.20 13.49 13.70
N ARG A 528 -24.57 12.39 13.31
CA ARG A 528 -24.46 11.91 11.91
C ARG A 528 -25.55 10.90 11.54
N ALA A 529 -26.39 10.49 12.49
CA ALA A 529 -27.35 9.41 12.28
C ALA A 529 -28.30 9.65 11.12
N TYR A 530 -28.81 10.88 10.98
CA TYR A 530 -29.74 11.22 9.91
C TYR A 530 -29.12 11.15 8.51
N LEU A 531 -27.79 11.18 8.38
CA LEU A 531 -27.10 10.99 7.10
C LEU A 531 -27.32 9.56 6.57
N PHE A 532 -27.42 8.56 7.45
CA PHE A 532 -27.84 7.21 7.06
C PHE A 532 -29.37 7.09 7.03
N ASP A 533 -30.02 7.48 8.12
CA ASP A 533 -31.43 7.15 8.35
C ASP A 533 -32.38 7.97 7.46
N GLY A 534 -31.96 9.16 7.03
CA GLY A 534 -32.75 10.07 6.19
C GLY A 534 -32.17 10.27 4.80
N VAL A 535 -30.87 10.60 4.68
CA VAL A 535 -30.22 10.85 3.38
C VAL A 535 -29.91 9.55 2.65
N GLY A 536 -29.44 8.52 3.38
CA GLY A 536 -29.13 7.21 2.80
C GLY A 536 -27.70 7.04 2.31
N ILE A 537 -26.71 7.71 2.89
CA ILE A 537 -25.29 7.56 2.50
C ILE A 537 -24.77 6.13 2.70
N ASP A 538 -23.61 5.81 2.11
CA ASP A 538 -22.99 4.48 2.11
C ASP A 538 -21.61 4.46 2.79
N GLY A 539 -21.24 5.53 3.47
CA GLY A 539 -19.99 5.58 4.22
C GLY A 539 -19.41 6.98 4.36
N PHE A 540 -18.15 7.03 4.80
CA PHE A 540 -17.45 8.28 5.07
C PHE A 540 -16.03 8.31 4.49
N LYS A 541 -15.61 9.45 3.94
CA LYS A 541 -14.20 9.76 3.72
C LYS A 541 -13.69 10.39 5.02
N THR A 542 -13.00 9.60 5.84
CA THR A 542 -12.52 10.01 7.16
C THR A 542 -11.11 10.57 7.06
N ASP A 543 -11.01 11.88 6.87
CA ASP A 543 -9.79 12.63 6.65
C ASP A 543 -9.17 13.12 7.97
N GLY A 544 -7.87 13.45 7.93
CA GLY A 544 -7.11 13.84 9.12
C GLY A 544 -6.80 12.66 10.04
N GLY A 545 -6.61 12.98 11.32
CA GLY A 545 -6.16 12.04 12.34
C GLY A 545 -4.74 12.30 12.84
N GLU A 546 -3.90 13.00 12.07
CA GLU A 546 -2.53 13.37 12.48
C GLU A 546 -2.50 14.57 13.44
N MET A 547 -3.46 14.64 14.37
CA MET A 547 -3.86 15.88 15.08
C MET A 547 -3.49 15.92 16.56
N VAL A 548 -2.72 14.96 17.05
CA VAL A 548 -2.31 14.88 18.47
C VAL A 548 -0.88 15.38 18.60
N TRP A 549 -0.73 16.49 19.32
CA TRP A 549 0.54 17.13 19.67
C TRP A 549 0.62 17.35 21.17
N GLY A 550 1.80 17.23 21.77
CA GLY A 550 2.06 17.51 23.18
C GLY A 550 1.94 16.28 24.07
N ARG A 551 3.03 15.93 24.76
CA ARG A 551 3.14 14.73 25.61
C ARG A 551 2.16 14.69 26.78
N SER A 552 1.75 15.84 27.29
CA SER A 552 0.91 15.91 28.49
C SER A 552 -0.57 15.71 28.20
N ASN A 553 -1.01 15.72 26.95
CA ASN A 553 -2.41 15.50 26.62
C ASN A 553 -2.88 14.14 27.13
N THR A 554 -4.14 14.06 27.56
CA THR A 554 -4.71 12.90 28.22
C THR A 554 -5.98 12.43 27.53
N PHE A 555 -6.10 11.12 27.38
CA PHE A 555 -7.27 10.44 26.82
C PHE A 555 -7.99 9.64 27.91
N SER A 556 -9.27 9.36 27.72
CA SER A 556 -10.11 8.68 28.71
C SER A 556 -9.69 7.23 28.99
N ASN A 557 -8.96 6.60 28.06
CA ASN A 557 -8.34 5.28 28.27
C ASN A 557 -7.06 5.34 29.15
N GLY A 558 -6.69 6.52 29.65
CA GLY A 558 -5.52 6.73 30.52
C GLY A 558 -4.20 6.95 29.77
N LYS A 559 -4.19 6.86 28.43
CA LYS A 559 -3.01 7.10 27.62
C LYS A 559 -2.75 8.59 27.41
N LYS A 560 -1.52 8.91 27.02
CA LYS A 560 -1.05 10.27 26.80
C LYS A 560 -0.73 10.57 25.33
N GLY A 561 -0.48 11.84 25.01
CA GLY A 561 -0.28 12.30 23.63
C GLY A 561 0.88 11.62 22.89
N ASP A 562 1.96 11.27 23.58
CA ASP A 562 3.13 10.57 23.03
C ASP A 562 2.84 9.11 22.62
N GLU A 563 1.95 8.42 23.33
CA GLU A 563 1.45 7.10 22.95
C GLU A 563 0.32 7.18 21.91
N MET A 564 -0.54 8.19 22.05
CA MET A 564 -1.78 8.31 21.30
C MET A 564 -1.60 8.96 19.94
N ARG A 565 -0.49 9.64 19.64
CA ARG A 565 -0.33 10.28 18.32
C ARG A 565 -0.50 9.30 17.16
N ASN A 566 0.25 8.20 17.15
CA ASN A 566 0.13 7.20 16.10
C ASN A 566 -1.18 6.40 16.22
N GLN A 567 -1.69 6.18 17.45
CA GLN A 567 -2.89 5.37 17.69
C GLN A 567 -4.20 6.11 17.37
N TYR A 568 -4.25 7.42 17.57
CA TYR A 568 -5.45 8.24 17.44
C TYR A 568 -6.16 8.10 16.08
N PRO A 569 -5.46 8.16 14.91
CA PRO A 569 -6.12 7.94 13.64
C PRO A 569 -6.81 6.58 13.56
N ASN A 570 -6.24 5.52 14.14
CA ASN A 570 -6.89 4.21 14.20
C ASN A 570 -8.18 4.26 15.03
N GLU A 571 -8.21 4.94 16.18
CA GLU A 571 -9.44 5.07 17.00
C GLU A 571 -10.54 5.86 16.27
N TYR A 572 -10.15 6.95 15.59
CA TYR A 572 -11.05 7.77 14.80
C TYR A 572 -11.68 6.99 13.64
N VAL A 573 -10.84 6.40 12.78
CA VAL A 573 -11.30 5.68 11.60
C VAL A 573 -12.13 4.46 12.00
N LYS A 574 -11.68 3.70 13.01
CA LYS A 574 -12.42 2.55 13.53
C LYS A 574 -13.80 2.93 14.04
N ALA A 575 -13.92 4.03 14.80
CA ALA A 575 -15.21 4.47 15.34
C ALA A 575 -16.23 4.78 14.22
N TYR A 576 -15.79 5.47 13.17
CA TYR A 576 -16.62 5.77 12.01
C TYR A 576 -16.95 4.52 11.20
N ASN A 577 -15.98 3.63 11.05
CA ASN A 577 -16.15 2.37 10.36
C ASN A 577 -17.21 1.48 11.01
N GLU A 578 -17.05 1.21 12.31
CA GLU A 578 -17.97 0.40 13.10
C GLU A 578 -19.37 1.02 13.10
N TYR A 579 -19.47 2.34 13.22
CA TYR A 579 -20.74 3.04 13.17
C TYR A 579 -21.42 2.91 11.79
N ALA A 580 -20.72 3.21 10.70
CA ALA A 580 -21.25 3.10 9.36
C ALA A 580 -21.71 1.67 9.05
N ARG A 581 -20.91 0.67 9.44
CA ARG A 581 -21.24 -0.75 9.25
C ARG A 581 -22.41 -1.23 10.11
N SER A 582 -22.63 -0.61 11.28
CA SER A 582 -23.83 -0.85 12.09
C SER A 582 -25.11 -0.33 11.43
N LYS A 583 -25.00 0.69 10.56
CA LYS A 583 -26.10 1.27 9.79
C LYS A 583 -26.34 0.54 8.47
N LYS A 584 -25.26 0.19 7.75
CA LYS A 584 -25.28 -0.57 6.50
C LYS A 584 -24.08 -1.50 6.45
N SER A 585 -24.30 -2.81 6.38
CA SER A 585 -23.22 -3.81 6.45
C SER A 585 -22.16 -3.67 5.34
N ASP A 586 -22.55 -3.11 4.19
CA ASP A 586 -21.71 -2.83 3.02
C ASP A 586 -21.21 -1.37 2.96
N ALA A 587 -21.27 -0.63 4.08
CA ALA A 587 -20.70 0.70 4.14
C ALA A 587 -19.16 0.69 4.07
N VAL A 588 -18.58 1.75 3.50
CA VAL A 588 -17.13 1.87 3.31
C VAL A 588 -16.56 3.18 3.87
N SER A 589 -15.48 3.06 4.65
CA SER A 589 -14.59 4.14 5.07
C SER A 589 -13.43 4.29 4.09
N PHE A 590 -13.06 5.54 3.81
CA PHE A 590 -11.94 5.92 2.94
C PHE A 590 -11.06 6.94 3.68
N SER A 591 -9.85 6.55 4.09
CA SER A 591 -9.02 7.29 5.07
C SER A 591 -7.59 7.48 4.58
N ARG A 592 -6.76 8.30 5.22
CA ARG A 592 -5.32 8.39 4.89
C ARG A 592 -4.39 7.96 6.01
N SER A 593 -4.83 8.18 7.25
CA SER A 593 -3.96 8.10 8.42
C SER A 593 -4.07 6.78 9.16
N GLY A 594 -2.97 6.27 9.70
CA GLY A 594 -3.02 5.11 10.57
C GLY A 594 -1.67 4.57 11.02
N THR A 595 -1.72 3.55 11.88
CA THR A 595 -0.56 2.78 12.32
C THR A 595 -0.90 1.29 12.38
N GLN A 596 -0.08 0.46 13.05
CA GLN A 596 -0.32 -0.97 13.27
C GLN A 596 -1.83 -1.32 13.46
N GLY A 597 -2.34 -2.25 12.65
CA GLY A 597 -3.75 -2.66 12.65
C GLY A 597 -4.70 -1.79 11.81
N ALA A 598 -4.22 -0.72 11.17
CA ALA A 598 -5.04 0.16 10.33
C ALA A 598 -5.80 -0.61 9.24
N GLN A 599 -5.20 -1.65 8.66
CA GLN A 599 -5.77 -2.45 7.57
C GLN A 599 -7.15 -3.07 7.87
N ALA A 600 -7.51 -3.21 9.15
CA ALA A 600 -8.83 -3.69 9.55
C ALA A 600 -9.95 -2.66 9.29
N ASN A 601 -9.62 -1.39 9.04
CA ASN A 601 -10.55 -0.26 8.96
C ASN A 601 -10.82 0.24 7.52
N GLN A 602 -10.72 -0.66 6.53
CA GLN A 602 -11.08 -0.48 5.10
C GLN A 602 -10.05 0.23 4.22
N ILE A 603 -10.42 1.27 3.47
CA ILE A 603 -9.60 1.84 2.37
C ILE A 603 -8.67 2.93 2.89
N PHE A 604 -7.43 2.95 2.39
CA PHE A 604 -6.46 4.02 2.65
C PHE A 604 -5.94 4.67 1.36
N TRP A 605 -5.95 6.01 1.27
CA TRP A 605 -5.37 6.74 0.14
C TRP A 605 -4.08 7.48 0.51
N SER A 606 -3.22 7.70 -0.49
CA SER A 606 -1.88 8.26 -0.33
C SER A 606 -1.79 9.75 0.00
N GLY A 607 -2.87 10.38 0.45
CA GLY A 607 -2.87 11.80 0.79
C GLY A 607 -2.65 12.73 -0.40
N ASP A 608 -2.11 13.91 -0.11
CA ASP A 608 -2.24 15.07 -0.98
C ASP A 608 -1.00 15.25 -1.85
N GLN A 609 -1.11 15.06 -3.16
CA GLN A 609 0.04 15.06 -4.08
C GLN A 609 -0.19 15.95 -5.32
N GLU A 610 0.89 16.55 -5.83
CA GLU A 610 0.84 17.37 -7.03
C GLU A 610 0.69 16.55 -8.31
N SER A 611 0.15 17.16 -9.37
CA SER A 611 0.03 16.56 -10.70
C SER A 611 1.36 16.56 -11.48
N THR A 612 2.31 15.72 -11.06
CA THR A 612 3.60 15.53 -11.74
C THR A 612 3.97 14.05 -11.87
N PHE A 613 4.85 13.70 -12.82
CA PHE A 613 5.41 12.36 -12.91
C PHE A 613 6.22 11.97 -11.67
N GLY A 614 6.90 12.92 -11.02
CA GLY A 614 7.62 12.67 -9.77
C GLY A 614 6.67 12.25 -8.64
N ALA A 615 5.54 12.95 -8.48
CA ALA A 615 4.51 12.58 -7.53
C ALA A 615 3.83 11.24 -7.88
N PHE A 616 3.64 10.94 -9.17
CA PHE A 616 3.16 9.63 -9.62
C PHE A 616 4.11 8.49 -9.22
N GLN A 617 5.42 8.67 -9.36
CA GLN A 617 6.44 7.71 -8.89
C GLN A 617 6.39 7.53 -7.37
N GLN A 618 6.29 8.64 -6.63
CA GLN A 618 6.14 8.61 -5.16
C GLN A 618 4.85 7.91 -4.73
N ALA A 619 3.74 8.09 -5.44
CA ALA A 619 2.46 7.44 -5.16
C ALA A 619 2.53 5.92 -5.34
N LEU A 620 3.12 5.43 -6.45
CA LEU A 620 3.31 3.98 -6.60
C LEU A 620 4.21 3.42 -5.49
N ASN A 621 5.28 4.13 -5.15
CA ASN A 621 6.16 3.73 -4.06
C ASN A 621 5.42 3.63 -2.71
N ALA A 622 4.57 4.62 -2.41
CA ALA A 622 3.68 4.64 -1.26
C ALA A 622 2.75 3.41 -1.24
N GLY A 623 2.09 3.11 -2.37
CA GLY A 623 1.22 1.93 -2.48
C GLY A 623 1.95 0.60 -2.31
N LEU A 624 3.16 0.46 -2.84
CA LEU A 624 3.96 -0.76 -2.69
C LEU A 624 4.46 -0.95 -1.25
N THR A 625 4.91 0.12 -0.59
CA THR A 625 5.36 0.06 0.80
C THR A 625 4.21 -0.16 1.78
N ALA A 626 3.05 0.48 1.55
CA ALA A 626 1.82 0.22 2.30
C ALA A 626 1.38 -1.24 2.17
N SER A 627 1.42 -1.78 0.96
CA SER A 627 1.10 -3.19 0.69
C SER A 627 2.07 -4.13 1.43
N MET A 628 3.38 -3.90 1.34
CA MET A 628 4.39 -4.65 2.12
C MET A 628 4.19 -4.54 3.64
N SER A 629 3.47 -3.51 4.09
CA SER A 629 3.15 -3.26 5.50
C SER A 629 1.77 -3.79 5.92
N GLY A 630 1.13 -4.60 5.06
CA GLY A 630 -0.12 -5.28 5.35
C GLY A 630 -1.39 -4.48 5.03
N VAL A 631 -1.30 -3.42 4.21
CA VAL A 631 -2.44 -2.57 3.83
C VAL A 631 -2.84 -2.85 2.38
N PRO A 632 -3.79 -3.77 2.12
CA PRO A 632 -4.06 -4.26 0.76
C PRO A 632 -5.03 -3.37 -0.04
N TYR A 633 -5.84 -2.56 0.64
CA TYR A 633 -6.90 -1.74 0.02
C TYR A 633 -6.44 -0.29 -0.05
N TRP A 634 -5.46 -0.08 -0.91
CA TRP A 634 -4.80 1.20 -1.12
C TRP A 634 -5.36 1.94 -2.35
N SER A 635 -5.44 3.26 -2.25
CA SER A 635 -5.86 4.20 -3.29
C SER A 635 -4.87 5.37 -3.43
N TRP A 636 -5.02 6.14 -4.49
CA TRP A 636 -4.35 7.42 -4.68
C TRP A 636 -5.21 8.35 -5.52
N ASP A 637 -4.88 9.62 -5.53
CA ASP A 637 -5.50 10.60 -6.43
C ASP A 637 -4.83 10.52 -7.80
N MET A 638 -5.45 9.79 -8.73
CA MET A 638 -4.83 9.55 -10.03
C MET A 638 -4.48 10.87 -10.74
N ALA A 639 -3.25 10.93 -11.25
CA ALA A 639 -2.64 12.12 -11.87
C ALA A 639 -2.44 13.32 -10.91
N GLY A 640 -2.50 13.12 -9.59
CA GLY A 640 -2.38 14.16 -8.57
C GLY A 640 -3.61 15.07 -8.49
N PHE A 641 -3.95 15.51 -7.29
CA PHE A 641 -5.19 16.27 -7.05
C PHE A 641 -5.01 17.80 -7.14
N THR A 642 -3.78 18.30 -7.06
CA THR A 642 -3.45 19.73 -6.98
C THR A 642 -2.23 20.11 -7.83
N GLY A 643 -1.82 21.38 -7.81
CA GLY A 643 -0.74 21.94 -8.61
C GLY A 643 -1.22 22.34 -10.01
N SER A 644 -0.29 22.49 -10.95
CA SER A 644 -0.66 22.68 -12.36
C SER A 644 -1.48 21.48 -12.86
N TYR A 645 -2.50 21.72 -13.68
CA TYR A 645 -3.33 20.65 -14.23
C TYR A 645 -2.47 19.60 -14.96
N PRO A 646 -2.74 18.29 -14.82
CA PRO A 646 -1.91 17.26 -15.45
C PRO A 646 -1.88 17.41 -16.97
N THR A 647 -0.75 17.10 -17.58
CA THR A 647 -0.66 16.96 -19.04
C THR A 647 -1.51 15.78 -19.50
N ALA A 648 -1.90 15.77 -20.78
CA ALA A 648 -2.63 14.64 -21.37
C ALA A 648 -1.85 13.32 -21.19
N GLU A 649 -0.53 13.37 -21.38
CA GLU A 649 0.37 12.23 -21.15
C GLU A 649 0.29 11.73 -19.70
N LEU A 650 0.51 12.60 -18.71
CA LEU A 650 0.44 12.21 -17.29
C LEU A 650 -0.93 11.64 -16.94
N TYR A 651 -2.01 12.26 -17.42
CA TYR A 651 -3.37 11.79 -17.18
C TYR A 651 -3.60 10.38 -17.73
N LYS A 652 -3.16 10.12 -18.97
CA LYS A 652 -3.28 8.80 -19.60
C LYS A 652 -2.45 7.74 -18.88
N ARG A 653 -1.19 8.03 -18.55
CA ARG A 653 -0.31 7.11 -17.79
C ARG A 653 -0.81 6.82 -16.38
N ALA A 654 -1.34 7.84 -15.71
CA ALA A 654 -1.96 7.67 -14.39
C ALA A 654 -3.24 6.82 -14.46
N THR A 655 -4.06 7.02 -15.50
CA THR A 655 -5.28 6.22 -15.74
C THR A 655 -4.94 4.74 -15.89
N GLU A 656 -3.91 4.43 -16.68
CA GLU A 656 -3.41 3.08 -16.91
C GLU A 656 -3.07 2.36 -15.60
N MET A 657 -2.21 2.97 -14.76
CA MET A 657 -1.83 2.42 -13.47
C MET A 657 -3.02 2.31 -12.50
N ALA A 658 -3.85 3.36 -12.42
CA ALA A 658 -4.99 3.39 -11.49
C ALA A 658 -6.02 2.30 -11.79
N ALA A 659 -6.23 1.96 -13.07
CA ALA A 659 -7.11 0.85 -13.45
C ALA A 659 -6.62 -0.52 -12.94
N PHE A 660 -5.30 -0.65 -12.74
CA PHE A 660 -4.61 -1.84 -12.22
C PHE A 660 -4.03 -1.63 -10.80
N ALA A 661 -4.62 -0.74 -10.01
CA ALA A 661 -4.34 -0.57 -8.58
C ALA A 661 -5.46 -1.19 -7.72
N PRO A 662 -5.27 -1.41 -6.40
CA PRO A 662 -6.31 -2.01 -5.55
C PRO A 662 -7.63 -1.23 -5.58
N ILE A 663 -7.59 0.09 -5.40
CA ILE A 663 -8.74 1.00 -5.49
C ILE A 663 -8.45 2.09 -6.53
N MET A 664 -9.39 2.34 -7.44
CA MET A 664 -9.27 3.34 -8.51
C MET A 664 -10.10 4.57 -8.17
N GLN A 665 -9.46 5.75 -8.08
CA GLN A 665 -10.14 6.99 -7.73
C GLN A 665 -9.51 8.19 -8.43
N PHE A 666 -10.33 9.10 -8.97
CA PHE A 666 -9.90 10.48 -9.27
C PHE A 666 -10.43 11.46 -8.23
N HIS A 667 -9.65 12.51 -7.95
CA HIS A 667 -9.99 13.57 -7.01
C HIS A 667 -9.30 14.88 -7.41
N SER A 668 -9.76 16.00 -6.87
CA SER A 668 -9.17 17.31 -7.10
C SER A 668 -9.31 18.23 -5.89
N GLU A 669 -8.27 19.04 -5.66
CA GLU A 669 -8.35 20.21 -4.80
C GLU A 669 -9.00 21.36 -5.57
N SER A 670 -9.90 22.09 -4.91
CA SER A 670 -10.46 23.30 -5.48
C SER A 670 -9.44 24.44 -5.43
N ASN A 671 -9.27 25.18 -6.52
CA ASN A 671 -8.47 26.41 -6.56
C ASN A 671 -9.21 27.63 -5.94
N GLY A 672 -10.30 27.41 -5.20
CA GLY A 672 -10.92 28.31 -4.21
C GLY A 672 -11.46 29.67 -4.67
N SER A 673 -11.01 30.22 -5.80
CA SER A 673 -11.26 31.61 -6.22
C SER A 673 -11.05 31.87 -7.71
N SER A 674 -10.38 30.98 -8.46
CA SER A 674 -10.08 31.21 -9.88
C SER A 674 -11.24 30.94 -10.84
N GLY A 675 -12.30 30.24 -10.37
CA GLY A 675 -13.42 29.79 -11.22
C GLY A 675 -13.04 28.72 -12.25
N ILE A 676 -11.79 28.25 -12.21
CA ILE A 676 -11.28 27.19 -13.09
C ILE A 676 -11.72 25.84 -12.52
N ASN A 677 -12.32 25.00 -13.37
CA ASN A 677 -12.66 23.63 -13.01
C ASN A 677 -11.38 22.77 -12.95
N GLU A 678 -11.05 22.27 -11.77
CA GLU A 678 -9.88 21.46 -11.46
C GLU A 678 -10.23 19.96 -11.34
N GLU A 679 -11.45 19.53 -11.62
CA GLU A 679 -11.81 18.10 -11.63
C GLU A 679 -10.81 17.27 -12.44
N ARG A 680 -10.35 16.14 -11.87
CA ARG A 680 -9.57 15.12 -12.60
C ARG A 680 -10.48 14.13 -13.35
N SER A 681 -11.71 14.54 -13.64
CA SER A 681 -12.63 13.79 -14.49
C SER A 681 -12.15 13.81 -15.94
N PRO A 682 -12.41 12.76 -16.75
CA PRO A 682 -11.85 12.66 -18.10
C PRO A 682 -12.44 13.71 -19.06
N TRP A 683 -13.69 14.13 -18.87
CA TRP A 683 -14.28 15.21 -19.65
C TRP A 683 -13.64 16.58 -19.33
N ASN A 684 -13.31 16.84 -18.06
CA ASN A 684 -12.58 18.05 -17.72
C ASN A 684 -11.13 17.97 -18.21
N ALA A 685 -10.47 16.81 -18.08
CA ALA A 685 -9.12 16.63 -18.56
C ALA A 685 -8.99 16.85 -20.07
N GLN A 686 -9.92 16.31 -20.85
CA GLN A 686 -10.04 16.60 -22.28
C GLN A 686 -10.24 18.10 -22.54
N SER A 687 -11.14 18.77 -21.80
CA SER A 687 -11.37 20.21 -21.95
C SER A 687 -10.15 21.06 -21.59
N ARG A 688 -9.41 20.69 -20.54
CA ARG A 688 -8.26 21.45 -20.01
C ARG A 688 -7.01 21.28 -20.86
N THR A 689 -6.83 20.10 -21.45
CA THR A 689 -5.64 19.76 -22.25
C THR A 689 -5.85 19.97 -23.76
N GLY A 690 -7.11 19.96 -24.22
CA GLY A 690 -7.45 19.97 -25.65
C GLY A 690 -7.26 18.63 -26.36
N ASP A 691 -6.85 17.57 -25.65
CA ASP A 691 -6.67 16.23 -26.23
C ASP A 691 -7.99 15.45 -26.25
N ASN A 692 -8.59 15.32 -27.43
CA ASN A 692 -9.87 14.64 -27.67
C ASN A 692 -9.83 13.11 -27.55
N THR A 693 -8.67 12.52 -27.25
CA THR A 693 -8.52 11.07 -27.08
C THR A 693 -8.64 10.62 -25.62
N ILE A 694 -8.59 11.56 -24.66
CA ILE A 694 -8.59 11.26 -23.22
C ILE A 694 -9.81 10.47 -22.78
N ILE A 695 -11.02 10.84 -23.22
CA ILE A 695 -12.24 10.17 -22.77
C ILE A 695 -12.25 8.70 -23.22
N ASN A 696 -11.87 8.42 -24.48
CA ASN A 696 -11.84 7.06 -25.01
C ASN A 696 -10.77 6.21 -24.32
N HIS A 697 -9.59 6.79 -24.05
CA HIS A 697 -8.53 6.15 -23.27
C HIS A 697 -9.02 5.79 -21.87
N PHE A 698 -9.63 6.76 -21.18
CA PHE A 698 -10.17 6.55 -19.83
C PHE A 698 -11.29 5.50 -19.80
N ALA A 699 -12.19 5.51 -20.78
CA ALA A 699 -13.22 4.51 -20.94
C ALA A 699 -12.63 3.10 -21.17
N LYS A 700 -11.60 2.95 -22.02
CA LYS A 700 -10.92 1.66 -22.27
C LYS A 700 -10.40 1.04 -20.96
N TYR A 701 -9.69 1.81 -20.14
CA TYR A 701 -9.05 1.29 -18.92
C TYR A 701 -10.05 1.08 -17.77
N THR A 702 -11.04 1.97 -17.60
CA THR A 702 -12.10 1.75 -16.61
C THR A 702 -12.98 0.55 -16.97
N ASN A 703 -13.31 0.35 -18.24
CA ASN A 703 -14.04 -0.85 -18.67
C ASN A 703 -13.16 -2.11 -18.58
N THR A 704 -11.86 -2.03 -18.86
CA THR A 704 -10.92 -3.14 -18.62
C THR A 704 -10.93 -3.57 -17.16
N ARG A 705 -10.88 -2.60 -16.24
CA ARG A 705 -11.00 -2.86 -14.80
C ARG A 705 -12.31 -3.55 -14.45
N MET A 706 -13.43 -3.09 -15.01
CA MET A 706 -14.73 -3.73 -14.81
C MET A 706 -14.78 -5.13 -15.42
N ASN A 707 -14.10 -5.37 -16.55
CA ASN A 707 -13.97 -6.71 -17.10
C ASN A 707 -13.16 -7.63 -16.19
N LEU A 708 -12.13 -7.12 -15.52
CA LEU A 708 -11.31 -7.83 -14.54
C LEU A 708 -11.94 -7.90 -13.14
N LEU A 709 -13.09 -7.26 -12.90
CA LEU A 709 -13.68 -7.18 -11.56
C LEU A 709 -13.90 -8.55 -10.89
N PRO A 710 -14.28 -9.65 -11.58
CA PRO A 710 -14.36 -10.97 -10.95
C PRO A 710 -13.00 -11.49 -10.43
N TYR A 711 -11.91 -11.20 -11.15
CA TYR A 711 -10.54 -11.49 -10.72
C TYR A 711 -10.13 -10.60 -9.54
N ILE A 712 -10.29 -9.28 -9.68
CA ILE A 712 -9.98 -8.29 -8.65
C ILE A 712 -10.70 -8.63 -7.34
N TYR A 713 -11.98 -8.97 -7.40
CA TYR A 713 -12.76 -9.29 -6.20
C TYR A 713 -12.39 -10.63 -5.55
N SER A 714 -11.94 -11.60 -6.35
CA SER A 714 -11.37 -12.85 -5.81
C SER A 714 -10.05 -12.60 -5.09
N GLU A 715 -9.19 -11.77 -5.65
CA GLU A 715 -7.91 -11.39 -5.04
C GLU A 715 -8.11 -10.51 -3.79
N ALA A 716 -9.15 -9.65 -3.78
CA ALA A 716 -9.57 -8.93 -2.58
C ALA A 716 -10.07 -9.86 -1.47
N LYS A 717 -10.82 -10.91 -1.82
CA LYS A 717 -11.26 -11.94 -0.86
C LYS A 717 -10.07 -12.72 -0.32
N LYS A 718 -9.13 -13.13 -1.18
CA LYS A 718 -7.87 -13.74 -0.76
C LYS A 718 -7.09 -12.83 0.20
N SER A 719 -7.05 -11.52 -0.07
CA SER A 719 -6.37 -10.55 0.77
C SER A 719 -6.99 -10.44 2.17
N SER A 720 -8.32 -10.41 2.27
CA SER A 720 -9.01 -10.40 3.57
C SER A 720 -8.87 -11.74 4.33
N ASP A 721 -8.81 -12.86 3.61
CA ASP A 721 -8.66 -14.18 4.23
C ASP A 721 -7.24 -14.47 4.71
N THR A 722 -6.22 -13.97 4.00
CA THR A 722 -4.81 -14.35 4.21
C THR A 722 -3.93 -13.22 4.72
N GLY A 723 -4.33 -11.96 4.53
CA GLY A 723 -3.50 -10.78 4.77
C GLY A 723 -2.53 -10.44 3.62
N ILE A 724 -2.43 -11.28 2.58
CA ILE A 724 -1.54 -11.07 1.44
C ILE A 724 -2.12 -9.95 0.55
N PRO A 725 -1.35 -8.91 0.20
CA PRO A 725 -1.87 -7.75 -0.53
C PRO A 725 -2.14 -8.01 -2.02
N MET A 726 -3.09 -7.25 -2.58
CA MET A 726 -3.48 -7.32 -3.99
C MET A 726 -2.40 -6.79 -4.92
N MET A 727 -1.86 -5.61 -4.63
CA MET A 727 -0.74 -5.00 -5.35
C MET A 727 0.55 -5.32 -4.60
N ARG A 728 1.54 -5.91 -5.27
CA ARG A 728 2.73 -6.44 -4.61
C ARG A 728 4.00 -6.01 -5.32
N ALA A 729 4.95 -5.50 -4.55
CA ALA A 729 6.31 -5.35 -5.04
C ALA A 729 6.86 -6.70 -5.48
N MET A 730 7.67 -6.70 -6.55
CA MET A 730 8.18 -7.94 -7.17
C MET A 730 8.93 -8.85 -6.17
N VAL A 731 9.61 -8.24 -5.18
CA VAL A 731 10.35 -8.93 -4.13
C VAL A 731 9.47 -9.77 -3.19
N LEU A 732 8.18 -9.45 -3.04
CA LEU A 732 7.26 -10.25 -2.21
C LEU A 732 7.09 -11.66 -2.78
N ASP A 733 6.97 -11.76 -4.11
CA ASP A 733 6.73 -13.02 -4.81
C ASP A 733 8.04 -13.72 -5.19
N ASN A 734 9.17 -13.01 -5.25
CA ASN A 734 10.47 -13.53 -5.68
C ASN A 734 11.63 -13.07 -4.76
N PRO A 735 11.59 -13.35 -3.45
CA PRO A 735 12.54 -12.78 -2.48
C PRO A 735 13.99 -13.24 -2.66
N THR A 736 14.24 -14.34 -3.36
CA THR A 736 15.58 -14.84 -3.67
C THR A 736 16.19 -14.23 -4.94
N ASP A 737 15.41 -13.48 -5.71
CA ASP A 737 15.86 -12.84 -6.94
C ASP A 737 16.23 -11.38 -6.66
N THR A 738 17.52 -11.10 -6.55
CA THR A 738 18.05 -9.77 -6.21
C THR A 738 17.70 -8.70 -7.24
N ASN A 739 17.35 -9.08 -8.47
CA ASN A 739 16.90 -8.12 -9.48
C ASN A 739 15.56 -7.47 -9.11
N THR A 740 14.82 -8.06 -8.18
CA THR A 740 13.49 -7.55 -7.76
C THR A 740 13.54 -6.50 -6.65
N TYR A 741 14.68 -6.34 -5.98
CA TYR A 741 14.78 -5.51 -4.76
C TYR A 741 14.62 -4.01 -5.03
N GLY A 742 14.91 -3.56 -6.26
CA GLY A 742 14.81 -2.14 -6.65
C GLY A 742 13.63 -1.81 -7.56
N LEU A 743 12.74 -2.78 -7.85
CA LEU A 743 11.67 -2.59 -8.84
C LEU A 743 10.46 -1.89 -8.22
N ASN A 744 10.42 -0.57 -8.33
CA ASN A 744 9.31 0.28 -7.86
C ASN A 744 8.51 0.93 -9.00
N GLN A 745 8.72 0.51 -10.25
CA GLN A 745 7.95 0.92 -11.43
C GLN A 745 7.30 -0.25 -12.18
N GLN A 746 7.18 -1.38 -11.49
CA GLN A 746 6.42 -2.56 -11.91
C GLN A 746 6.04 -3.36 -10.67
N TYR A 747 4.95 -4.12 -10.75
CA TYR A 747 4.41 -4.84 -9.61
C TYR A 747 3.53 -6.00 -10.05
N MET A 748 3.24 -6.91 -9.13
CA MET A 748 2.21 -7.93 -9.32
C MET A 748 0.85 -7.37 -8.89
N PHE A 749 -0.20 -7.63 -9.68
CA PHE A 749 -1.59 -7.30 -9.36
C PHE A 749 -2.46 -8.57 -9.29
N GLY A 750 -2.89 -8.91 -8.08
CA GLY A 750 -3.37 -10.25 -7.74
C GLY A 750 -2.28 -11.31 -7.98
N SER A 751 -2.63 -12.58 -8.06
CA SER A 751 -1.65 -13.68 -8.14
C SER A 751 -1.01 -13.86 -9.52
N ASN A 752 -1.59 -13.25 -10.56
CA ASN A 752 -1.37 -13.68 -11.96
C ASN A 752 -0.87 -12.60 -12.93
N LEU A 753 -0.98 -11.32 -12.59
CA LEU A 753 -0.67 -10.21 -13.51
C LEU A 753 0.58 -9.46 -13.05
N LEU A 754 1.54 -9.24 -13.95
CA LEU A 754 2.62 -8.27 -13.79
C LEU A 754 2.25 -7.01 -14.57
N VAL A 755 2.25 -5.86 -13.90
CA VAL A 755 1.89 -4.56 -14.47
C VAL A 755 3.12 -3.66 -14.41
N ALA A 756 3.48 -3.02 -15.53
CA ALA A 756 4.66 -2.16 -15.62
C ALA A 756 4.29 -0.79 -16.22
N PRO A 757 3.73 0.13 -15.43
CA PRO A 757 3.32 1.44 -15.92
C PRO A 757 4.51 2.25 -16.45
N VAL A 758 4.25 3.06 -17.47
CA VAL A 758 5.20 4.07 -17.94
C VAL A 758 5.09 5.29 -17.01
N MET A 759 6.19 5.61 -16.34
CA MET A 759 6.20 6.58 -15.24
C MET A 759 7.23 7.70 -15.42
N ASN A 760 7.91 7.74 -16.55
CA ASN A 760 8.81 8.82 -16.91
C ASN A 760 8.18 9.60 -18.06
N GLN A 761 8.26 10.93 -18.00
CA GLN A 761 7.73 11.79 -19.04
C GLN A 761 8.45 11.55 -20.38
N GLY A 762 7.68 11.40 -21.45
CA GLY A 762 8.15 11.13 -22.81
C GLY A 762 8.61 9.69 -23.05
N GLU A 763 8.55 8.79 -22.07
CA GLU A 763 8.97 7.40 -22.23
C GLU A 763 7.97 6.63 -23.09
N THR A 764 8.48 5.98 -24.14
CA THR A 764 7.71 5.07 -25.00
C THR A 764 8.36 3.70 -25.16
N ASN A 765 9.55 3.51 -24.60
CA ASN A 765 10.23 2.22 -24.55
C ASN A 765 10.52 1.85 -23.10
N LYS A 766 9.67 0.99 -22.53
CA LYS A 766 9.72 0.60 -21.12
C LYS A 766 10.67 -0.56 -20.92
N SER A 767 11.58 -0.41 -19.96
CA SER A 767 12.37 -1.52 -19.44
C SER A 767 11.58 -2.30 -18.39
N ILE A 768 11.44 -3.62 -18.57
CA ILE A 768 10.59 -4.47 -17.73
C ILE A 768 11.34 -5.74 -17.35
N TYR A 769 11.53 -5.97 -16.05
CA TYR A 769 12.07 -7.23 -15.56
C TYR A 769 10.98 -8.28 -15.46
N LEU A 770 11.14 -9.40 -16.15
CA LEU A 770 10.27 -10.56 -16.02
C LEU A 770 11.00 -11.61 -15.18
N PRO A 771 10.52 -11.97 -13.97
CA PRO A 771 11.09 -13.07 -13.19
C PRO A 771 11.05 -14.40 -13.95
N GLN A 772 11.82 -15.38 -13.49
CA GLN A 772 11.86 -16.72 -14.11
C GLN A 772 10.45 -17.29 -14.33
N GLY A 773 10.20 -17.82 -15.53
CA GLY A 773 8.91 -18.36 -15.94
C GLY A 773 8.50 -17.86 -17.32
N ASP A 774 7.40 -18.39 -17.84
CA ASP A 774 6.83 -17.93 -19.11
C ASP A 774 5.77 -16.85 -18.81
N TRP A 775 5.89 -15.71 -19.47
CA TRP A 775 4.94 -14.60 -19.39
C TRP A 775 4.29 -14.38 -20.75
N ILE A 776 3.03 -14.01 -20.76
CA ILE A 776 2.25 -13.73 -21.97
C ILE A 776 1.72 -12.30 -21.89
N ASP A 777 1.91 -11.50 -22.93
CA ASP A 777 1.28 -10.19 -23.02
C ASP A 777 -0.25 -10.32 -22.95
N PHE A 778 -0.87 -9.61 -22.01
CA PHE A 778 -2.31 -9.69 -21.71
C PHE A 778 -3.20 -9.21 -22.87
N TRP A 779 -2.71 -8.33 -23.73
CA TRP A 779 -3.48 -7.64 -24.76
C TRP A 779 -3.44 -8.34 -26.12
N PHE A 780 -2.30 -8.93 -26.48
CA PHE A 780 -2.11 -9.55 -27.81
C PHE A 780 -1.47 -10.93 -27.78
N GLY A 781 -1.21 -11.50 -26.60
CA GLY A 781 -0.79 -12.91 -26.50
C GLY A 781 0.68 -13.18 -26.84
N ALA A 782 1.52 -12.14 -26.98
CA ALA A 782 2.95 -12.36 -27.25
C ALA A 782 3.62 -13.06 -26.07
N GLN A 783 4.26 -14.19 -26.35
CA GLN A 783 5.01 -14.95 -25.35
C GLN A 783 6.38 -14.30 -25.10
N ARG A 784 6.69 -14.07 -23.82
CA ARG A 784 7.92 -13.43 -23.33
C ARG A 784 8.53 -14.26 -22.20
N PRO A 785 9.49 -15.16 -22.49
CA PRO A 785 10.20 -15.88 -21.44
C PRO A 785 10.92 -14.94 -20.48
N GLY A 786 10.83 -15.23 -19.19
CA GLY A 786 11.41 -14.44 -18.11
C GLY A 786 12.83 -14.85 -17.72
N GLY A 787 13.27 -14.40 -16.54
CA GLY A 787 14.65 -14.44 -16.06
C GLY A 787 15.51 -13.31 -16.62
N ARG A 788 14.89 -12.24 -17.14
CA ARG A 788 15.58 -11.14 -17.83
C ARG A 788 14.77 -9.85 -17.84
N THR A 789 15.47 -8.76 -18.15
CA THR A 789 14.86 -7.50 -18.53
C THR A 789 14.58 -7.47 -20.03
N ILE A 790 13.37 -7.07 -20.41
CA ILE A 790 12.96 -6.85 -21.80
C ILE A 790 12.75 -5.35 -22.06
N SER A 791 12.73 -5.00 -23.34
CA SER A 791 12.36 -3.67 -23.84
C SER A 791 10.97 -3.78 -24.47
N TYR A 792 10.04 -2.92 -24.07
CA TYR A 792 8.67 -2.94 -24.55
C TYR A 792 8.28 -1.58 -25.13
N ASN A 793 7.88 -1.54 -26.40
CA ASN A 793 7.36 -0.32 -27.01
C ASN A 793 5.92 -0.08 -26.52
N ALA A 794 5.75 0.93 -25.66
CA ALA A 794 4.48 1.34 -25.08
C ALA A 794 4.21 2.80 -25.49
N GLY A 795 3.38 2.99 -26.51
CA GLY A 795 2.85 4.31 -26.85
C GLY A 795 2.06 4.91 -25.67
N VAL A 796 1.65 6.18 -25.78
CA VAL A 796 0.98 6.90 -24.69
C VAL A 796 -0.34 6.25 -24.23
N ASP A 797 -0.90 5.36 -25.05
CA ASP A 797 -2.17 4.66 -24.80
C ASP A 797 -2.00 3.18 -24.38
N ASP A 798 -0.74 2.73 -24.24
CA ASP A 798 -0.36 1.34 -24.01
C ASP A 798 0.22 1.13 -22.61
N LEU A 799 -0.37 0.18 -21.86
CA LEU A 799 0.14 -0.30 -20.59
C LEU A 799 0.67 -1.73 -20.74
N PRO A 800 1.97 -1.98 -20.54
CA PRO A 800 2.49 -3.33 -20.47
C PRO A 800 1.88 -4.11 -19.29
N VAL A 801 1.15 -5.18 -19.61
CA VAL A 801 0.58 -6.13 -18.64
C VAL A 801 0.89 -7.54 -19.11
N PHE A 802 1.45 -8.35 -18.23
CA PHE A 802 1.80 -9.74 -18.53
C PHE A 802 1.03 -10.69 -17.62
N VAL A 803 0.57 -11.79 -18.19
CA VAL A 803 -0.03 -12.91 -17.47
C VAL A 803 1.01 -14.00 -17.32
N LYS A 804 1.13 -14.56 -16.11
CA LYS A 804 1.99 -15.72 -15.87
C LYS A 804 1.39 -16.97 -16.54
N SER A 805 2.22 -17.81 -17.16
CA SER A 805 1.76 -19.15 -17.58
C SER A 805 1.24 -19.93 -16.38
N GLY A 806 0.14 -20.66 -16.57
CA GLY A 806 -0.61 -21.37 -15.53
C GLY A 806 -1.80 -20.58 -14.96
N SER A 807 -1.96 -19.30 -15.32
CA SER A 807 -3.03 -18.47 -14.79
C SER A 807 -4.42 -18.80 -15.36
N ILE A 808 -5.43 -18.67 -14.50
CA ILE A 808 -6.85 -18.69 -14.85
C ILE A 808 -7.45 -17.38 -14.36
N LEU A 809 -7.97 -16.56 -15.26
CA LEU A 809 -8.52 -15.23 -14.97
C LEU A 809 -10.05 -15.23 -15.19
N PRO A 810 -10.87 -15.10 -14.13
CA PRO A 810 -12.30 -14.86 -14.29
C PRO A 810 -12.55 -13.41 -14.74
N LEU A 811 -13.37 -13.25 -15.77
CA LEU A 811 -13.68 -11.99 -16.43
C LEU A 811 -15.19 -11.82 -16.61
N ASN A 812 -15.64 -10.58 -16.74
CA ASN A 812 -16.98 -10.24 -17.21
C ASN A 812 -16.86 -9.40 -18.49
N LEU A 813 -17.19 -9.96 -19.64
CA LEU A 813 -16.95 -9.32 -20.94
C LEU A 813 -18.25 -8.83 -21.58
N ASN A 814 -18.12 -7.85 -22.47
CA ASN A 814 -19.25 -7.38 -23.28
C ASN A 814 -19.73 -8.48 -24.26
N ALA A 815 -20.78 -8.19 -25.02
CA ALA A 815 -21.35 -9.14 -25.98
C ALA A 815 -20.35 -9.65 -27.02
N GLN A 816 -19.31 -8.87 -27.33
CA GLN A 816 -18.26 -9.16 -28.30
C GLN A 816 -17.00 -9.77 -27.68
N TYR A 817 -17.02 -10.12 -26.39
CA TYR A 817 -15.88 -10.69 -25.66
C TYR A 817 -14.60 -9.81 -25.67
N GLN A 818 -14.77 -8.49 -25.76
CA GLN A 818 -13.66 -7.54 -25.80
C GLN A 818 -13.24 -7.14 -24.37
N VAL A 819 -11.93 -7.14 -24.13
CA VAL A 819 -11.34 -6.47 -22.96
C VAL A 819 -11.31 -4.97 -23.24
N GLY A 820 -11.74 -4.16 -22.28
CA GLY A 820 -12.02 -2.73 -22.46
C GLY A 820 -13.40 -2.46 -23.05
N GLY A 821 -14.19 -3.51 -23.34
CA GLY A 821 -15.55 -3.39 -23.82
C GLY A 821 -16.55 -3.08 -22.71
N THR A 822 -17.51 -2.20 -22.99
CA THR A 822 -18.47 -1.71 -22.00
C THR A 822 -19.41 -2.81 -21.49
N ILE A 823 -19.42 -3.00 -20.16
CA ILE A 823 -20.39 -3.86 -19.44
C ILE A 823 -21.27 -3.08 -18.44
N GLY A 824 -21.01 -1.77 -18.29
CA GLY A 824 -21.62 -0.95 -17.24
C GLY A 824 -21.06 -1.26 -15.85
N ASN A 825 -21.82 -0.90 -14.82
CA ASN A 825 -21.45 -1.04 -13.41
C ASN A 825 -22.37 -2.00 -12.63
N SER A 826 -23.11 -2.89 -13.32
CA SER A 826 -23.90 -3.92 -12.64
C SER A 826 -22.99 -4.85 -11.81
N LEU A 827 -23.33 -5.02 -10.54
CA LEU A 827 -22.59 -5.87 -9.60
C LEU A 827 -23.34 -7.16 -9.24
N THR A 828 -24.57 -7.32 -9.69
CA THR A 828 -25.45 -8.45 -9.33
C THR A 828 -25.59 -9.48 -10.45
N SER A 829 -25.00 -9.23 -11.61
CA SER A 829 -25.02 -10.12 -12.77
C SER A 829 -23.73 -10.04 -13.58
N TYR A 830 -23.44 -11.10 -14.35
CA TYR A 830 -22.41 -11.09 -15.39
C TYR A 830 -23.08 -10.87 -16.75
N THR A 831 -22.47 -10.05 -17.61
CA THR A 831 -22.86 -9.88 -19.01
C THR A 831 -22.44 -11.12 -19.80
N ASN A 832 -21.15 -11.43 -19.80
CA ASN A 832 -20.60 -12.72 -20.23
C ASN A 832 -19.48 -13.12 -19.28
N LEU A 833 -19.78 -14.04 -18.36
CA LEU A 833 -18.76 -14.65 -17.51
C LEU A 833 -17.79 -15.43 -18.40
N ALA A 834 -16.51 -15.08 -18.32
CA ALA A 834 -15.46 -15.77 -19.06
C ALA A 834 -14.31 -16.20 -18.15
N PHE A 835 -13.61 -17.26 -18.52
CA PHE A 835 -12.38 -17.69 -17.87
C PHE A 835 -11.27 -17.73 -18.90
N ARG A 836 -10.33 -16.80 -18.82
CA ARG A 836 -9.14 -16.78 -19.67
C ARG A 836 -8.07 -17.66 -19.04
N ILE A 837 -7.60 -18.67 -19.78
CA ILE A 837 -6.78 -19.76 -19.28
C ILE A 837 -5.49 -19.82 -20.08
N TYR A 838 -4.36 -19.75 -19.39
CA TYR A 838 -3.02 -19.91 -19.94
C TYR A 838 -2.43 -21.22 -19.39
N PRO A 839 -2.50 -22.34 -20.12
CA PRO A 839 -2.11 -23.65 -19.57
C PRO A 839 -0.64 -23.73 -19.14
N LEU A 840 -0.39 -24.38 -17.99
CA LEU A 840 0.95 -24.80 -17.56
C LEU A 840 0.87 -25.97 -16.58
N GLY A 841 1.13 -27.19 -17.05
CA GLY A 841 0.97 -28.39 -16.19
C GLY A 841 -0.45 -28.46 -15.61
N THR A 842 -0.60 -28.79 -14.32
CA THR A 842 -1.89 -28.70 -13.63
C THR A 842 -1.94 -27.46 -12.74
N THR A 843 -2.83 -26.53 -13.06
CA THR A 843 -3.08 -25.33 -12.23
C THR A 843 -4.53 -25.21 -11.82
N THR A 844 -4.75 -24.55 -10.69
CA THR A 844 -6.08 -24.27 -10.15
C THR A 844 -6.23 -22.79 -9.83
N TYR A 845 -7.46 -22.32 -9.86
CA TYR A 845 -7.83 -21.00 -9.37
C TYR A 845 -9.15 -21.04 -8.62
N ASP A 846 -9.13 -20.54 -7.39
CA ASP A 846 -10.30 -20.41 -6.54
C ASP A 846 -10.98 -19.07 -6.82
N TRP A 847 -11.98 -19.11 -7.70
CA TRP A 847 -12.79 -17.94 -8.03
C TRP A 847 -13.85 -17.71 -6.97
N ASN A 848 -13.89 -16.49 -6.42
CA ASN A 848 -14.95 -16.06 -5.53
C ASN A 848 -16.19 -15.69 -6.37
N ASP A 849 -17.08 -16.65 -6.60
CA ASP A 849 -18.37 -16.40 -7.25
C ASP A 849 -19.32 -15.73 -6.25
N ASP A 850 -19.18 -14.41 -6.12
CA ASP A 850 -19.93 -13.62 -5.16
C ASP A 850 -21.42 -13.52 -5.49
N ILE A 851 -21.78 -13.67 -6.77
CA ILE A 851 -23.16 -13.73 -7.25
C ILE A 851 -23.77 -15.11 -6.97
N GLY A 852 -23.02 -16.19 -7.21
CA GLY A 852 -23.44 -17.55 -6.88
C GLY A 852 -23.27 -17.93 -5.40
N GLY A 853 -22.69 -17.05 -4.57
CA GLY A 853 -22.55 -17.19 -3.13
C GLY A 853 -21.53 -18.25 -2.65
N SER A 854 -20.60 -18.69 -3.50
CA SER A 854 -19.63 -19.75 -3.14
C SER A 854 -18.30 -19.61 -3.88
N VAL A 855 -17.20 -20.04 -3.26
CA VAL A 855 -15.93 -20.19 -3.97
C VAL A 855 -15.99 -21.42 -4.87
N LYS A 856 -15.49 -21.28 -6.10
CA LYS A 856 -15.50 -22.30 -7.14
C LYS A 856 -14.09 -22.48 -7.71
N THR A 857 -13.58 -23.70 -7.68
CA THR A 857 -12.25 -24.02 -8.21
C THR A 857 -12.32 -24.43 -9.67
N ILE A 858 -11.63 -23.69 -10.54
CA ILE A 858 -11.40 -24.07 -11.93
C ILE A 858 -10.02 -24.73 -12.01
N THR A 859 -9.92 -25.86 -12.72
CA THR A 859 -8.63 -26.57 -12.93
C THR A 859 -8.32 -26.66 -14.41
N SER A 860 -7.10 -26.30 -14.80
CA SER A 860 -6.53 -26.53 -16.14
C SER A 860 -5.45 -27.62 -16.01
N THR A 861 -5.37 -28.51 -16.99
CA THR A 861 -4.40 -29.61 -17.02
C THR A 861 -3.88 -29.77 -18.44
N GLU A 862 -2.66 -29.27 -18.61
CA GLU A 862 -1.86 -29.31 -19.83
C GLU A 862 -1.28 -30.69 -20.06
N GLN A 863 -1.58 -31.25 -21.23
CA GLN A 863 -1.14 -32.57 -21.68
C GLN A 863 -0.69 -32.51 -23.15
N TYR A 864 0.17 -31.54 -23.51
CA TYR A 864 0.59 -31.34 -24.91
C TYR A 864 1.34 -32.55 -25.51
N GLY A 865 2.03 -33.36 -24.72
CA GLY A 865 2.57 -34.65 -25.19
C GLY A 865 1.50 -35.65 -25.66
N LEU A 866 0.22 -35.43 -25.30
CA LEU A 866 -0.95 -36.15 -25.80
C LEU A 866 -1.79 -35.28 -26.76
N ASN A 867 -1.26 -34.14 -27.21
CA ASN A 867 -1.93 -33.10 -27.98
C ASN A 867 -3.27 -32.67 -27.37
N LYS A 868 -3.32 -32.45 -26.06
CA LYS A 868 -4.58 -32.25 -25.34
C LYS A 868 -4.47 -31.24 -24.20
N GLU A 869 -5.56 -30.50 -23.96
CA GLU A 869 -5.79 -29.69 -22.77
C GLU A 869 -7.12 -30.10 -22.12
N THR A 870 -7.16 -30.24 -20.79
CA THR A 870 -8.37 -30.57 -20.03
C THR A 870 -8.70 -29.48 -19.02
N ILE A 871 -9.93 -28.98 -19.05
CA ILE A 871 -10.44 -28.00 -18.10
C ILE A 871 -11.57 -28.61 -17.30
N ALA A 872 -11.39 -28.71 -15.98
CA ALA A 872 -12.47 -29.04 -15.06
C ALA A 872 -13.17 -27.76 -14.61
N VAL A 873 -14.44 -27.63 -15.00
CA VAL A 873 -15.32 -26.51 -14.65
C VAL A 873 -16.30 -26.98 -13.58
N PRO A 874 -16.38 -26.32 -12.42
CA PRO A 874 -17.34 -26.70 -11.38
C PRO A 874 -18.78 -26.39 -11.82
N ALA A 875 -19.77 -26.79 -11.02
CA ALA A 875 -21.16 -26.42 -11.26
C ALA A 875 -21.33 -24.89 -11.26
N ILE A 876 -21.78 -24.33 -12.38
CA ILE A 876 -22.02 -22.90 -12.60
C ILE A 876 -23.38 -22.78 -13.30
N ASN A 877 -24.35 -22.19 -12.60
CA ASN A 877 -25.75 -22.09 -13.03
C ASN A 877 -26.01 -20.87 -13.95
N SER A 878 -25.01 -20.47 -14.73
CA SER A 878 -25.09 -19.41 -15.71
C SER A 878 -24.28 -19.81 -16.96
N THR A 879 -24.57 -19.17 -18.09
CA THR A 879 -23.73 -19.32 -19.29
C THR A 879 -22.34 -18.76 -19.01
N LYS A 880 -21.31 -19.46 -19.49
CA LYS A 880 -19.90 -19.09 -19.33
C LYS A 880 -19.08 -19.46 -20.55
N THR A 881 -17.98 -18.76 -20.76
CA THR A 881 -17.09 -19.01 -21.90
C THR A 881 -15.65 -19.21 -21.42
N LEU A 882 -15.04 -20.32 -21.81
CA LEU A 882 -13.60 -20.51 -21.61
C LEU A 882 -12.87 -19.84 -22.77
N GLN A 883 -11.79 -19.13 -22.51
CA GLN A 883 -10.83 -18.62 -23.50
C GLN A 883 -9.48 -19.28 -23.23
N VAL A 884 -9.16 -20.35 -23.95
CA VAL A 884 -7.99 -21.21 -23.65
C VAL A 884 -6.86 -20.93 -24.64
N PHE A 885 -5.71 -20.47 -24.14
CA PHE A 885 -4.55 -20.06 -24.95
C PHE A 885 -3.82 -21.28 -25.49
N THR A 886 -4.16 -21.69 -26.72
CA THR A 886 -3.71 -22.94 -27.36
C THR A 886 -3.65 -22.78 -28.88
N THR A 887 -2.95 -23.67 -29.59
CA THR A 887 -3.16 -23.80 -31.03
C THR A 887 -4.61 -24.22 -31.33
N LYS A 888 -5.08 -24.06 -32.58
CA LYS A 888 -6.43 -24.47 -32.96
C LYS A 888 -6.70 -25.96 -32.64
N PRO A 889 -7.73 -26.30 -31.85
CA PRO A 889 -8.11 -27.68 -31.61
C PRO A 889 -8.63 -28.38 -32.87
N SER A 890 -8.41 -29.69 -32.99
CA SER A 890 -9.08 -30.53 -33.99
C SER A 890 -10.52 -30.84 -33.59
N SER A 891 -10.83 -30.82 -32.29
CA SER A 891 -12.16 -31.02 -31.74
C SER A 891 -12.23 -30.54 -30.29
N VAL A 892 -13.42 -30.14 -29.85
CA VAL A 892 -13.72 -29.85 -28.45
C VAL A 892 -14.85 -30.76 -27.97
N THR A 893 -14.70 -31.35 -26.78
CA THR A 893 -15.77 -32.16 -26.15
C THR A 893 -16.10 -31.67 -24.75
N VAL A 894 -17.35 -31.87 -24.32
CA VAL A 894 -17.84 -31.58 -22.96
C VAL A 894 -18.53 -32.83 -22.42
N GLY A 895 -17.99 -33.41 -21.35
CA GLY A 895 -18.51 -34.67 -20.80
C GLY A 895 -18.45 -35.84 -21.81
N GLY A 896 -17.51 -35.79 -22.77
CA GLY A 896 -17.36 -36.77 -23.84
C GLY A 896 -18.17 -36.47 -25.12
N SER A 897 -19.11 -35.53 -25.09
CA SER A 897 -19.90 -35.13 -26.26
C SER A 897 -19.20 -34.06 -27.08
N ALA A 898 -19.14 -34.23 -28.40
CA ALA A 898 -18.54 -33.25 -29.31
C ALA A 898 -19.35 -31.93 -29.35
N MET A 899 -18.64 -30.81 -29.41
CA MET A 899 -19.19 -29.46 -29.50
C MET A 899 -19.12 -28.94 -30.93
N THR A 900 -20.14 -28.19 -31.36
CA THR A 900 -20.17 -27.54 -32.68
C THR A 900 -19.08 -26.47 -32.79
N GLU A 901 -18.26 -26.56 -33.84
CA GLU A 901 -17.33 -25.50 -34.25
C GLU A 901 -18.08 -24.43 -35.04
N TYR A 902 -17.85 -23.16 -34.71
CA TYR A 902 -18.32 -22.01 -35.46
C TYR A 902 -17.15 -21.33 -36.16
N SER A 903 -17.36 -20.90 -37.40
CA SER A 903 -16.33 -20.23 -38.21
C SER A 903 -16.16 -18.74 -37.88
N THR A 904 -17.09 -18.14 -37.15
CA THR A 904 -17.02 -16.73 -36.73
C THR A 904 -17.44 -16.56 -35.28
N LEU A 905 -16.85 -15.56 -34.61
CA LEU A 905 -17.23 -15.21 -33.24
C LEU A 905 -18.72 -14.82 -33.15
N SER A 906 -19.24 -14.09 -34.14
CA SER A 906 -20.66 -13.71 -34.20
C SER A 906 -21.60 -14.92 -34.18
N ALA A 907 -21.24 -16.00 -34.87
CA ALA A 907 -22.02 -17.23 -34.86
C ALA A 907 -21.97 -17.93 -33.50
N LEU A 908 -20.81 -17.96 -32.82
CA LEU A 908 -20.71 -18.47 -31.44
C LEU A 908 -21.51 -17.60 -30.45
N ILE A 909 -21.48 -16.28 -30.61
CA ILE A 909 -22.27 -15.34 -29.78
C ILE A 909 -23.75 -15.67 -29.87
N GLY A 910 -24.27 -15.91 -31.08
CA GLY A 910 -25.67 -16.30 -31.31
C GLY A 910 -26.03 -17.72 -30.87
N ALA A 911 -25.04 -18.59 -30.63
CA ALA A 911 -25.26 -19.98 -30.21
C ALA A 911 -25.49 -20.12 -28.69
N SER A 912 -26.15 -21.19 -28.26
CA SER A 912 -26.30 -21.52 -26.83
C SER A 912 -25.05 -22.20 -26.26
N THR A 913 -24.42 -23.05 -27.06
CA THR A 913 -23.18 -23.78 -26.76
C THR A 913 -22.38 -23.96 -28.05
N GLY A 914 -21.07 -24.15 -27.95
CA GLY A 914 -20.20 -24.41 -29.09
C GLY A 914 -18.79 -23.89 -28.84
N TRP A 915 -17.97 -23.89 -29.88
CA TRP A 915 -16.63 -23.31 -29.79
C TRP A 915 -16.23 -22.56 -31.08
N TYR A 916 -15.28 -21.64 -30.93
CA TYR A 916 -14.68 -20.83 -32.00
C TYR A 916 -13.19 -20.66 -31.70
N TYR A 917 -12.36 -20.54 -32.73
CA TYR A 917 -10.94 -20.26 -32.57
C TYR A 917 -10.62 -18.84 -33.05
N ASP A 918 -10.12 -18.01 -32.14
CA ASP A 918 -9.61 -16.68 -32.45
C ASP A 918 -8.19 -16.80 -32.98
N THR A 919 -7.99 -16.57 -34.28
CA THR A 919 -6.68 -16.67 -34.93
C THR A 919 -5.75 -15.51 -34.59
N VAL A 920 -6.28 -14.39 -34.12
CA VAL A 920 -5.51 -13.18 -33.76
C VAL A 920 -5.00 -13.32 -32.33
N GLN A 921 -5.90 -13.61 -31.39
CA GLN A 921 -5.57 -13.70 -29.97
C GLN A 921 -5.16 -15.10 -29.51
N LYS A 922 -5.28 -16.11 -30.39
CA LYS A 922 -4.89 -17.52 -30.14
C LYS A 922 -5.65 -18.18 -28.99
N PHE A 923 -6.89 -17.76 -28.77
CA PHE A 923 -7.77 -18.37 -27.80
C PHE A 923 -8.78 -19.28 -28.48
N THR A 924 -8.94 -20.48 -27.92
CA THR A 924 -10.12 -21.30 -28.16
C THR A 924 -11.24 -20.84 -27.24
N TYR A 925 -12.31 -20.32 -27.81
CA TYR A 925 -13.51 -19.89 -27.12
C TYR A 925 -14.44 -21.10 -26.99
N VAL A 926 -14.76 -21.53 -25.78
CA VAL A 926 -15.72 -22.63 -25.54
C VAL A 926 -16.90 -22.11 -24.75
N LYS A 927 -18.04 -21.91 -25.41
CA LYS A 927 -19.28 -21.43 -24.78
C LYS A 927 -20.03 -22.61 -24.20
N LEU A 928 -20.25 -22.56 -22.88
CA LEU A 928 -20.93 -23.58 -22.11
C LEU A 928 -22.24 -23.01 -21.55
N GLY A 929 -23.33 -23.76 -21.66
CA GLY A 929 -24.60 -23.42 -21.00
C GLY A 929 -24.52 -23.56 -19.48
N ALA A 930 -25.53 -23.06 -18.77
CA ALA A 930 -25.68 -23.27 -17.34
C ALA A 930 -25.72 -24.77 -16.99
N SER A 931 -25.04 -25.17 -15.91
CA SER A 931 -25.03 -26.56 -15.45
C SER A 931 -24.91 -26.66 -13.94
N ALA A 932 -25.78 -27.49 -13.34
CA ALA A 932 -25.75 -27.83 -11.92
C ALA A 932 -24.72 -28.91 -11.56
N SER A 933 -24.05 -29.49 -12.56
CA SER A 933 -23.00 -30.50 -12.39
C SER A 933 -21.67 -29.98 -12.91
N ALA A 934 -20.57 -30.48 -12.35
CA ALA A 934 -19.24 -30.24 -12.89
C ALA A 934 -19.15 -30.73 -14.34
N GLN A 935 -18.40 -30.01 -15.17
CA GLN A 935 -18.18 -30.31 -16.57
C GLN A 935 -16.68 -30.48 -16.84
N SER A 936 -16.32 -31.51 -17.59
CA SER A 936 -14.96 -31.68 -18.12
C SER A 936 -14.95 -31.26 -19.58
N VAL A 937 -14.17 -30.25 -19.90
CA VAL A 937 -13.95 -29.76 -21.26
C VAL A 937 -12.59 -30.26 -21.75
N VAL A 938 -12.57 -30.91 -22.91
CA VAL A 938 -11.34 -31.43 -23.50
C VAL A 938 -11.14 -30.81 -24.88
N LEU A 939 -10.01 -30.14 -25.07
CA LEU A 939 -9.51 -29.68 -26.36
C LEU A 939 -8.51 -30.71 -26.87
N SER A 940 -8.78 -31.33 -28.02
CA SER A 940 -7.89 -32.31 -28.66
C SER A 940 -7.16 -31.70 -29.85
N GLY A 941 -5.97 -32.23 -30.17
CA GLY A 941 -5.14 -31.73 -31.25
C GLY A 941 -4.43 -30.40 -30.93
N VAL A 942 -4.34 -30.01 -29.65
CA VAL A 942 -3.78 -28.73 -29.23
C VAL A 942 -2.35 -28.86 -28.71
N ASN A 943 -1.56 -27.81 -28.94
CA ASN A 943 -0.20 -27.63 -28.43
C ASN A 943 -0.04 -26.23 -27.82
N LYS A 944 1.17 -25.95 -27.31
CA LYS A 944 1.60 -24.59 -26.96
C LYS A 944 1.46 -23.69 -28.19
N VAL A 945 0.95 -22.48 -27.97
CA VAL A 945 0.74 -21.47 -29.03
C VAL A 945 2.05 -21.16 -29.75
N GLU A 946 1.97 -20.87 -31.05
CA GLU A 946 3.11 -20.45 -31.85
C GLU A 946 3.69 -19.11 -31.37
N TYR A 947 4.95 -18.85 -31.70
CA TYR A 947 5.60 -17.57 -31.49
C TYR A 947 5.47 -16.74 -32.77
N GLU A 948 4.63 -15.71 -32.73
CA GLU A 948 4.37 -14.83 -33.87
C GLU A 948 5.59 -13.98 -34.25
N ALA A 949 5.89 -13.91 -35.54
CA ALA A 949 7.07 -13.24 -36.05
C ALA A 949 6.98 -11.72 -35.86
N GLU A 950 5.80 -11.13 -35.98
CA GLU A 950 5.58 -9.70 -35.79
C GLU A 950 5.81 -9.23 -34.34
N PHE A 951 5.86 -10.14 -33.37
CA PHE A 951 6.16 -9.83 -31.96
C PHE A 951 7.61 -10.14 -31.57
N ALA A 952 8.38 -10.77 -32.46
CA ALA A 952 9.78 -11.11 -32.27
C ALA A 952 10.70 -9.89 -32.43
N ALA A 953 11.99 -10.06 -32.12
CA ALA A 953 12.98 -9.01 -32.37
C ALA A 953 13.32 -8.97 -33.86
N LEU A 954 13.05 -7.82 -34.50
CA LEU A 954 13.21 -7.60 -35.94
C LEU A 954 14.50 -6.84 -36.23
N THR A 955 15.27 -7.29 -37.21
CA THR A 955 16.46 -6.57 -37.72
C THR A 955 16.34 -6.40 -39.23
N SER A 956 16.32 -5.15 -39.70
CA SER A 956 16.22 -4.76 -41.12
C SER A 956 14.97 -5.27 -41.86
N VAL A 957 13.95 -5.74 -41.13
CA VAL A 957 12.66 -6.20 -41.66
C VAL A 957 11.51 -5.45 -41.01
N SER A 958 10.32 -5.53 -41.60
CA SER A 958 9.10 -4.89 -41.09
C SER A 958 7.93 -5.86 -41.07
N THR A 959 6.81 -5.47 -40.48
CA THR A 959 5.58 -6.27 -40.44
C THR A 959 4.56 -5.78 -41.47
N ASN A 960 3.78 -6.70 -42.04
CA ASN A 960 2.70 -6.41 -42.98
C ASN A 960 1.49 -7.32 -42.72
N ASN A 961 0.35 -7.03 -43.32
CA ASN A 961 -0.89 -7.80 -43.21
C ASN A 961 -1.70 -7.82 -44.52
N ASN A 962 -1.04 -7.56 -45.65
CA ASN A 962 -1.65 -7.45 -46.98
C ASN A 962 -1.93 -8.79 -47.68
N HIS A 963 -1.65 -9.93 -47.02
CA HIS A 963 -1.97 -11.28 -47.49
C HIS A 963 -2.86 -11.99 -46.47
N THR A 964 -3.81 -12.80 -46.92
CA THR A 964 -4.74 -13.47 -45.99
C THR A 964 -4.16 -14.76 -45.39
N GLY A 965 -4.70 -15.21 -44.25
CA GLY A 965 -4.38 -16.53 -43.68
C GLY A 965 -3.17 -16.60 -42.74
N TYR A 966 -2.55 -15.46 -42.40
CA TYR A 966 -1.62 -15.36 -41.27
C TYR A 966 -2.35 -15.57 -39.93
N THR A 967 -1.58 -15.74 -38.87
CA THR A 967 -2.10 -15.71 -37.49
C THR A 967 -1.58 -14.50 -36.75
N GLY A 968 -2.14 -14.19 -35.57
CA GLY A 968 -1.73 -12.99 -34.86
C GLY A 968 -2.27 -11.75 -35.57
N THR A 969 -1.45 -10.71 -35.63
CA THR A 969 -1.81 -9.41 -36.22
C THR A 969 -1.26 -9.20 -37.63
N GLY A 970 -0.33 -10.03 -38.07
CA GLY A 970 0.27 -9.93 -39.40
C GLY A 970 1.36 -10.98 -39.62
N PHE A 971 2.42 -10.57 -40.31
CA PHE A 971 3.61 -11.38 -40.56
C PHE A 971 4.80 -10.44 -40.84
N VAL A 972 6.02 -10.97 -40.80
CA VAL A 972 7.22 -10.25 -41.24
C VAL A 972 7.34 -10.31 -42.76
N ASP A 973 7.57 -9.15 -43.36
CA ASP A 973 7.75 -8.87 -44.80
C ASP A 973 9.08 -8.13 -45.04
N GLY A 974 9.48 -7.95 -46.30
CA GLY A 974 10.76 -7.34 -46.68
C GLY A 974 11.97 -8.17 -46.27
N PHE A 975 11.77 -9.45 -45.96
CA PHE A 975 12.82 -10.35 -45.51
C PHE A 975 13.54 -10.95 -46.71
N GLU A 976 14.43 -10.19 -47.35
CA GLU A 976 14.94 -10.50 -48.70
C GLU A 976 16.41 -10.18 -48.96
N THR A 977 17.09 -9.55 -48.00
CA THR A 977 18.47 -9.10 -48.10
C THR A 977 19.37 -9.77 -47.05
N SER A 978 20.63 -10.02 -47.40
CA SER A 978 21.61 -10.55 -46.45
C SER A 978 21.78 -9.61 -45.25
N GLY A 979 21.57 -10.12 -44.04
CA GLY A 979 21.62 -9.37 -42.78
C GLY A 979 20.24 -9.22 -42.11
N ASP A 980 19.17 -9.38 -42.87
CA ASP A 980 17.81 -9.41 -42.34
C ASP A 980 17.64 -10.60 -41.40
N ASN A 981 16.99 -10.40 -40.25
CA ASN A 981 16.67 -11.50 -39.36
C ASN A 981 15.49 -11.22 -38.43
N VAL A 982 14.90 -12.31 -37.97
CA VAL A 982 13.85 -12.36 -36.95
C VAL A 982 14.30 -13.28 -35.83
N SER A 983 14.37 -12.75 -34.61
CA SER A 983 14.89 -13.46 -33.44
C SER A 983 13.81 -13.65 -32.39
N PHE A 984 13.50 -14.91 -32.09
CA PHE A 984 12.47 -15.34 -31.17
C PHE A 984 13.08 -15.75 -29.83
N ASP A 985 12.49 -15.24 -28.75
CA ASP A 985 12.75 -15.74 -27.41
C ASP A 985 11.77 -16.89 -27.10
N VAL A 986 12.31 -18.10 -27.02
CA VAL A 986 11.57 -19.35 -26.89
C VAL A 986 11.86 -19.98 -25.54
N SER A 987 10.88 -20.62 -24.93
CA SER A 987 11.06 -21.33 -23.65
C SER A 987 10.48 -22.73 -23.70
N VAL A 988 11.27 -23.70 -23.24
CA VAL A 988 10.90 -25.12 -23.17
C VAL A 988 11.16 -25.68 -21.77
N LYS A 989 10.36 -26.67 -21.36
CA LYS A 989 10.40 -27.22 -20.00
C LYS A 989 11.66 -28.04 -19.70
N ALA A 990 12.16 -28.77 -20.69
CA ALA A 990 13.30 -29.66 -20.56
C ALA A 990 14.30 -29.41 -21.69
N ALA A 991 15.57 -29.72 -21.44
CA ALA A 991 16.56 -29.75 -22.50
C ALA A 991 16.29 -30.98 -23.38
N GLY A 992 16.38 -30.82 -24.70
CA GLY A 992 16.08 -31.91 -25.61
C GLY A 992 16.08 -31.50 -27.08
N THR A 993 15.76 -32.46 -27.94
CA THR A 993 15.51 -32.22 -29.36
C THR A 993 14.04 -31.92 -29.56
N TYR A 994 13.75 -30.84 -30.26
CA TYR A 994 12.40 -30.38 -30.58
C TYR A 994 12.26 -30.22 -32.09
N THR A 995 11.04 -30.40 -32.62
CA THR A 995 10.74 -30.00 -33.99
C THR A 995 10.40 -28.51 -34.00
N LEU A 996 11.24 -27.71 -34.65
CA LEU A 996 10.93 -26.34 -35.03
C LEU A 996 10.12 -26.34 -36.32
N LYS A 997 8.92 -25.79 -36.28
CA LYS A 997 8.09 -25.47 -37.45
C LYS A 997 8.26 -24.00 -37.78
N VAL A 998 8.49 -23.70 -39.05
CA VAL A 998 8.57 -22.33 -39.58
C VAL A 998 7.44 -22.15 -40.58
N ARG A 999 6.46 -21.29 -40.26
CA ARG A 999 5.32 -20.99 -41.14
C ARG A 999 5.63 -19.76 -41.99
N TYR A 1000 5.52 -19.90 -43.31
CA TYR A 1000 5.99 -18.89 -44.26
C TYR A 1000 5.16 -18.88 -45.55
N SER A 1001 5.31 -17.83 -46.34
CA SER A 1001 4.84 -17.76 -47.73
C SER A 1001 6.00 -17.36 -48.64
N SER A 1002 6.14 -18.05 -49.78
CA SER A 1002 7.23 -17.85 -50.75
C SER A 1002 6.67 -17.95 -52.16
N GLY A 1003 5.85 -16.96 -52.54
CA GLY A 1003 5.10 -16.99 -53.81
C GLY A 1003 5.97 -16.86 -55.06
N ALA A 1004 7.17 -16.29 -54.93
CA ALA A 1004 8.09 -16.03 -56.06
C ALA A 1004 8.98 -17.23 -56.46
N GLY A 1005 9.11 -18.26 -55.62
CA GLY A 1005 9.97 -19.42 -55.88
C GLY A 1005 10.44 -20.14 -54.62
N ASN A 1006 11.39 -21.06 -54.77
CA ASN A 1006 12.00 -21.80 -53.65
C ASN A 1006 12.97 -20.88 -52.87
N GLY A 1007 12.67 -20.60 -51.61
CA GLY A 1007 13.53 -19.83 -50.72
C GLY A 1007 14.32 -20.69 -49.74
N SER A 1008 15.15 -20.06 -48.92
CA SER A 1008 15.83 -20.72 -47.79
C SER A 1008 16.16 -19.72 -46.68
N ARG A 1009 16.21 -20.13 -45.41
CA ARG A 1009 16.72 -19.27 -44.32
C ARG A 1009 17.67 -20.03 -43.40
N ALA A 1010 18.71 -19.36 -42.94
CA ALA A 1010 19.59 -19.88 -41.92
C ALA A 1010 18.88 -19.91 -40.57
N ILE A 1011 18.85 -21.08 -39.92
CA ILE A 1011 18.31 -21.25 -38.58
C ILE A 1011 19.46 -21.26 -37.58
N TYR A 1012 19.41 -20.36 -36.61
CA TYR A 1012 20.34 -20.31 -35.50
C TYR A 1012 19.61 -20.61 -34.19
N VAL A 1013 20.27 -21.36 -33.32
CA VAL A 1013 19.81 -21.62 -31.95
C VAL A 1013 20.93 -21.23 -31.00
N ASN A 1014 20.65 -20.32 -30.07
CA ASN A 1014 21.61 -19.82 -29.09
C ASN A 1014 22.93 -19.38 -29.75
N ASN A 1015 22.80 -18.63 -30.87
CA ASN A 1015 23.88 -18.12 -31.72
C ASN A 1015 24.69 -19.18 -32.52
N ALA A 1016 24.32 -20.46 -32.47
CA ALA A 1016 24.92 -21.50 -33.31
C ALA A 1016 24.05 -21.76 -34.55
N LYS A 1017 24.64 -21.73 -35.76
CA LYS A 1017 23.94 -22.09 -37.00
C LYS A 1017 23.63 -23.59 -36.99
N VAL A 1018 22.36 -23.95 -37.16
CA VAL A 1018 21.88 -25.33 -37.23
C VAL A 1018 21.86 -25.81 -38.68
N THR A 1019 21.22 -25.05 -39.56
CA THR A 1019 21.08 -25.41 -40.99
C THR A 1019 20.65 -24.20 -41.83
N ASP A 1020 20.78 -24.31 -43.15
CA ASP A 1020 20.00 -23.53 -44.10
C ASP A 1020 18.72 -24.30 -44.42
N LEU A 1021 17.60 -23.88 -43.83
CA LEU A 1021 16.30 -24.54 -43.98
C LEU A 1021 15.73 -24.22 -45.37
N ALA A 1022 15.44 -25.26 -46.15
CA ALA A 1022 14.75 -25.12 -47.42
C ALA A 1022 13.28 -24.74 -47.21
N LEU A 1023 12.81 -23.74 -47.96
CA LEU A 1023 11.46 -23.19 -47.90
C LEU A 1023 10.84 -23.27 -49.31
N PRO A 1024 10.27 -24.43 -49.70
CA PRO A 1024 9.67 -24.63 -51.03
C PRO A 1024 8.67 -23.55 -51.43
N GLN A 1025 8.56 -23.29 -52.73
CA GLN A 1025 7.61 -22.35 -53.30
C GLN A 1025 6.18 -22.66 -52.85
N THR A 1026 5.48 -21.62 -52.38
CA THR A 1026 4.02 -21.70 -52.15
C THR A 1026 3.28 -21.31 -53.42
N THR A 1027 2.03 -21.77 -53.57
CA THR A 1027 1.22 -21.51 -54.78
C THR A 1027 1.14 -20.03 -55.15
N ASN A 1028 1.01 -19.17 -54.14
CA ASN A 1028 1.01 -17.71 -54.24
C ASN A 1028 1.27 -17.13 -52.84
N TRP A 1029 1.29 -15.79 -52.73
CA TRP A 1029 1.56 -15.10 -51.46
C TRP A 1029 0.46 -15.29 -50.40
N ASP A 1030 -0.78 -15.57 -50.79
CA ASP A 1030 -1.90 -15.89 -49.87
C ASP A 1030 -1.92 -17.36 -49.40
N THR A 1031 -0.95 -18.16 -49.86
CA THR A 1031 -0.82 -19.57 -49.49
C THR A 1031 0.38 -19.76 -48.55
N TRP A 1032 0.12 -20.28 -47.36
CA TRP A 1032 1.14 -20.49 -46.33
C TRP A 1032 1.63 -21.94 -46.29
N GLY A 1033 2.95 -22.13 -46.31
CA GLY A 1033 3.63 -23.41 -46.09
C GLY A 1033 4.18 -23.53 -44.67
N THR A 1034 4.63 -24.74 -44.32
CA THR A 1034 5.36 -24.98 -43.06
C THR A 1034 6.55 -25.88 -43.35
N ALA A 1035 7.75 -25.40 -43.03
CA ALA A 1035 8.97 -26.20 -43.07
C ALA A 1035 9.35 -26.62 -41.66
N THR A 1036 10.03 -27.77 -41.54
CA THR A 1036 10.42 -28.34 -40.25
C THR A 1036 11.91 -28.61 -40.18
N VAL A 1037 12.48 -28.43 -38.99
CA VAL A 1037 13.85 -28.84 -38.67
C VAL A 1037 13.92 -29.26 -37.20
N ASN A 1038 14.73 -30.26 -36.91
CA ASN A 1038 15.01 -30.64 -35.53
C ASN A 1038 16.08 -29.72 -34.95
N VAL A 1039 15.82 -29.16 -33.78
CA VAL A 1039 16.71 -28.26 -33.05
C VAL A 1039 16.95 -28.77 -31.64
N ALA A 1040 18.16 -28.60 -31.12
CA ALA A 1040 18.46 -28.87 -29.71
C ALA A 1040 18.23 -27.59 -28.89
N LEU A 1041 17.37 -27.66 -27.88
CA LEU A 1041 17.05 -26.54 -26.99
C LEU A 1041 17.47 -26.88 -25.55
N ASN A 1042 17.93 -25.86 -24.82
CA ASN A 1042 18.19 -25.95 -23.38
C ASN A 1042 16.87 -25.83 -22.60
N ALA A 1043 16.80 -26.32 -21.36
CA ALA A 1043 15.68 -26.02 -20.48
C ALA A 1043 15.61 -24.50 -20.20
N GLY A 1044 14.40 -23.93 -20.22
CA GLY A 1044 14.17 -22.49 -20.07
C GLY A 1044 14.37 -21.71 -21.36
N LEU A 1045 14.88 -20.48 -21.23
CA LEU A 1045 15.06 -19.52 -22.34
C LEU A 1045 16.08 -20.02 -23.37
N ASN A 1046 15.70 -19.90 -24.64
CA ASN A 1046 16.53 -20.10 -25.82
C ASN A 1046 16.25 -18.96 -26.81
N THR A 1047 17.24 -18.65 -27.64
CA THR A 1047 17.05 -17.75 -28.78
C THR A 1047 17.04 -18.56 -30.07
N VAL A 1048 15.93 -18.50 -30.81
CA VAL A 1048 15.81 -19.07 -32.16
C VAL A 1048 15.80 -17.92 -33.15
N LYS A 1049 16.79 -17.84 -34.03
CA LYS A 1049 16.90 -16.78 -35.03
C LYS A 1049 16.76 -17.36 -36.43
N VAL A 1050 15.82 -16.80 -37.20
CA VAL A 1050 15.64 -17.04 -38.63
C VAL A 1050 16.35 -15.89 -39.35
N SER A 1051 17.37 -16.19 -40.14
CA SER A 1051 18.27 -15.22 -40.75
C SER A 1051 18.34 -15.39 -42.27
N TYR A 1052 18.48 -14.28 -43.00
CA TYR A 1052 18.90 -14.28 -44.39
C TYR A 1052 20.42 -14.05 -44.41
N ASP A 1053 21.17 -15.13 -44.59
CA ASP A 1053 22.62 -15.08 -44.76
C ASP A 1053 23.00 -15.00 -46.25
N SER A 1054 24.26 -14.74 -46.55
CA SER A 1054 24.78 -14.68 -47.94
C SER A 1054 24.58 -15.95 -48.77
N THR A 1055 24.32 -17.11 -48.15
CA THR A 1055 24.02 -18.39 -48.83
C THR A 1055 22.54 -18.61 -49.10
N ASN A 1056 21.68 -17.72 -48.59
CA ASN A 1056 20.24 -17.86 -48.71
C ASN A 1056 19.70 -17.13 -49.94
N THR A 1057 18.54 -17.56 -50.42
CA THR A 1057 17.92 -17.06 -51.65
C THR A 1057 16.45 -16.70 -51.45
N LEU A 1058 15.98 -15.76 -52.28
CA LEU A 1058 14.59 -15.26 -52.40
C LEU A 1058 13.99 -14.64 -51.13
N GLY A 1059 13.21 -13.56 -51.31
CA GLY A 1059 12.38 -12.96 -50.26
C GLY A 1059 11.21 -13.86 -49.87
N LEU A 1060 10.75 -13.74 -48.62
CA LEU A 1060 9.58 -14.47 -48.12
C LEU A 1060 8.81 -13.67 -47.07
N ASN A 1061 7.57 -14.09 -46.81
CA ASN A 1061 6.80 -13.64 -45.65
C ASN A 1061 6.93 -14.69 -44.54
N LEU A 1062 7.29 -14.27 -43.32
CA LEU A 1062 7.42 -15.14 -42.16
C LEU A 1062 6.28 -14.85 -41.18
N ASP A 1063 5.45 -15.84 -40.91
CA ASP A 1063 4.27 -15.71 -40.05
C ASP A 1063 4.61 -16.06 -38.60
N ASN A 1064 5.06 -17.27 -38.32
CA ASN A 1064 5.46 -17.69 -36.98
C ASN A 1064 6.41 -18.87 -36.95
N ILE A 1065 6.86 -19.19 -35.74
CA ILE A 1065 7.50 -20.46 -35.43
C ILE A 1065 6.72 -21.24 -34.37
N ALA A 1066 6.74 -22.56 -34.44
CA ALA A 1066 6.20 -23.42 -33.39
C ALA A 1066 7.25 -24.42 -32.91
N ILE A 1067 7.24 -24.70 -31.61
CA ILE A 1067 8.08 -25.72 -30.99
C ILE A 1067 7.20 -26.89 -30.59
N VAL A 1068 7.47 -28.05 -31.18
CA VAL A 1068 6.69 -29.27 -30.92
C VAL A 1068 7.57 -30.28 -30.18
N GLU A 1069 7.08 -30.75 -29.04
CA GLU A 1069 7.74 -31.81 -28.27
C GLU A 1069 7.54 -33.17 -28.95
N HIS A 1070 8.50 -34.08 -28.76
CA HIS A 1070 8.46 -35.45 -29.31
C HIS A 1070 7.90 -36.47 -28.32
#